data_AF-A0A6P3WUW3-F1
#
_entry.id   AF-A0A6P3WUW3-F1
#
_cell.length_a   1.000
_cell.length_b   1.000
_cell.length_c   1.000
_cell.angle_alpha   90.00
_cell.angle_beta   90.00
_cell.angle_gamma   90.00
#
_symmetry.space_group_name_H-M   'P 1'
#
loop_
_entity.id
_entity.type
_entity.pdbx_description
1 polymer ?
#
loop_
_entity_poly.entity_id
_entity_poly.type
_entity_poly.pdbx_seq_one_letter_code
_entity_poly.pdbx_strand_id
1 'polypeptide(L)'
;MTRCTGDVVSHLISSTDLDIDGKSVHFTMLRNPSHLEIVNPVSMGKTRGVMQTIGEDAYGQDGSSRWSDRVINVQVHGDAAYTGQGVNQECLAISKVPHFEIGGTIHLMINNQVGFTTPPSKGRSSRYCTDLAKSISAPVIHVNGDNPEMVVRATRIAFKYQRLFRKDVFVDLNCFRRWGHNELDDPLMTNPLIYKIIHNRPSIPDRYAEELINANILTRENVRNSVENYTAWLNRILKESTEEAPRQRDYLTGRWTGIKQAEANVTQWNTGVELSLLKFVGKKSVEVPADLDIYPQVLKSHVQSRLKKIENGNALDWSTAEALAIGSLLYQGYNVRISGQDVGRGTFAHRHAIIVDQSTEAPFIPLNFMINDQTGKLEVANSILSEEAVLGFEYGMSISSPYTLPIWEAQFGDFFNGAQIVIDTYITNGEAKWMLSSGLTMLLPHGYDGAGPEHSSCRLERFLQLTNSKENEADSDDVNMEIANPTEPAQYFHLLRKQMVRDYRKPLILIGPKILLRHSQAVSSMTHFEPQTSFKTVIGDDKVKSDDVNKVILVSGKHYYALKDYRESTENKNVAIVRIESLCPFPIQELLEEIEKYKHARIFVWSQEEPRNMGAWSFVKPRFENLCGRQLKYCGRETMAAPAVGDGQMHQQEAKEVVVKPFAMK
;
A
#
# COMPACT_ATOMS: atom_id res chain seq x y z
N MET A 1 -6.30 -26.15 -3.98
CA MET A 1 -5.04 -25.85 -4.70
C MET A 1 -4.73 -24.39 -4.50
N THR A 2 -3.47 -24.04 -4.29
CA THR A 2 -3.02 -22.64 -4.19
C THR A 2 -3.36 -21.89 -5.48
N ARG A 3 -4.07 -20.76 -5.40
CA ARG A 3 -4.44 -19.96 -6.58
C ARG A 3 -3.37 -18.89 -6.81
N CYS A 4 -2.54 -19.06 -7.84
CA CYS A 4 -1.41 -18.21 -8.19
C CYS A 4 -1.17 -18.26 -9.70
N THR A 5 -0.84 -17.13 -10.32
CA THR A 5 -0.48 -17.00 -11.74
C THR A 5 1.01 -17.26 -12.00
N GLY A 6 1.85 -17.08 -10.97
CA GLY A 6 3.31 -17.15 -11.08
C GLY A 6 3.93 -15.90 -11.70
N ASP A 7 5.25 -15.97 -11.93
CA ASP A 7 6.06 -14.90 -12.52
C ASP A 7 7.30 -15.48 -13.25
N VAL A 8 8.08 -14.64 -13.93
CA VAL A 8 9.27 -15.03 -14.70
C VAL A 8 10.45 -15.46 -13.81
N VAL A 9 11.39 -16.21 -14.40
CA VAL A 9 12.55 -16.80 -13.71
C VAL A 9 13.40 -15.75 -12.97
N SER A 10 13.59 -14.57 -13.55
CA SER A 10 14.38 -13.50 -12.94
C SER A 10 13.74 -12.85 -11.69
N HIS A 11 12.49 -13.20 -11.36
CA HIS A 11 11.79 -12.72 -10.17
C HIS A 11 11.64 -13.83 -9.10
N LEU A 12 12.30 -14.98 -9.29
CA LEU A 12 12.40 -16.01 -8.25
C LEU A 12 13.16 -15.47 -7.03
N ILE A 13 12.82 -16.02 -5.86
CA ILE A 13 13.40 -15.59 -4.58
C ILE A 13 13.90 -16.79 -3.80
N SER A 14 14.68 -16.49 -2.76
CA SER A 14 15.01 -17.42 -1.69
C SER A 14 14.73 -16.77 -0.35
N SER A 15 14.18 -17.56 0.58
CA SER A 15 14.06 -17.20 1.99
C SER A 15 14.51 -18.42 2.80
N THR A 16 15.67 -18.33 3.44
CA THR A 16 16.30 -19.47 4.10
C THR A 16 17.18 -19.00 5.25
N ASP A 17 17.37 -19.87 6.23
CA ASP A 17 18.38 -19.69 7.26
C ASP A 17 19.72 -20.21 6.72
N LEU A 18 20.76 -19.41 6.88
CA LEU A 18 22.14 -19.77 6.55
C LEU A 18 22.90 -20.00 7.85
N ASP A 19 23.65 -21.10 7.95
CA ASP A 19 24.60 -21.31 9.03
C ASP A 19 25.94 -20.67 8.66
N ILE A 20 26.32 -19.62 9.38
CA ILE A 20 27.57 -18.89 9.22
C ILE A 20 28.32 -18.94 10.55
N ASP A 21 29.40 -19.72 10.61
CA ASP A 21 30.25 -19.90 11.80
C ASP A 21 29.45 -20.33 13.06
N GLY A 22 28.45 -21.22 12.89
CA GLY A 22 27.60 -21.71 13.97
C GLY A 22 26.49 -20.73 14.37
N LYS A 23 26.29 -19.64 13.63
CA LYS A 23 25.21 -18.68 13.82
C LYS A 23 24.23 -18.78 12.65
N SER A 24 22.95 -18.91 13.00
CA SER A 24 21.88 -18.84 12.03
C SER A 24 21.61 -17.38 11.62
N VAL A 25 21.69 -17.10 10.32
CA VAL A 25 21.33 -15.81 9.72
C VAL A 25 20.19 -16.03 8.74
N HIS A 26 19.04 -15.42 9.01
CA HIS A 26 17.91 -15.46 8.09
C HIS A 26 18.15 -14.55 6.89
N PHE A 27 18.20 -15.12 5.69
CA PHE A 27 18.27 -14.39 4.43
C PHE A 27 16.92 -14.42 3.73
N THR A 28 16.44 -13.27 3.26
CA THR A 28 15.21 -13.16 2.47
C THR A 28 15.41 -12.19 1.31
N MET A 29 15.27 -12.70 0.09
CA MET A 29 15.24 -11.88 -1.12
C MET A 29 13.79 -11.51 -1.43
N LEU A 30 13.53 -10.23 -1.72
CA LEU A 30 12.20 -9.77 -2.07
C LEU A 30 11.82 -10.14 -3.50
N ARG A 31 10.52 -10.39 -3.69
CA ARG A 31 9.92 -10.47 -5.03
C ARG A 31 9.86 -9.06 -5.62
N ASN A 32 10.15 -8.95 -6.91
CA ASN A 32 10.15 -7.68 -7.62
C ASN A 32 9.59 -7.82 -9.02
N PRO A 33 8.95 -6.78 -9.57
CA PRO A 33 8.62 -6.72 -10.99
C PRO A 33 9.86 -6.36 -11.81
N SER A 34 9.69 -6.32 -13.13
CA SER A 34 10.72 -5.86 -14.08
C SER A 34 10.91 -4.34 -14.09
N HIS A 35 10.02 -3.58 -13.44
CA HIS A 35 10.19 -2.15 -13.21
C HIS A 35 11.37 -1.98 -12.25
N LEU A 36 12.53 -1.61 -12.77
CA LEU A 36 13.75 -1.61 -11.98
C LEU A 36 13.64 -0.64 -10.80
N GLU A 37 14.33 -0.95 -9.70
CA GLU A 37 14.46 -0.11 -8.51
C GLU A 37 13.18 0.08 -7.65
N ILE A 38 11.98 -0.22 -8.15
CA ILE A 38 10.74 -0.06 -7.37
C ILE A 38 10.66 -0.99 -6.14
N VAL A 39 11.46 -2.07 -6.11
CA VAL A 39 11.57 -2.96 -4.94
C VAL A 39 12.35 -2.31 -3.78
N ASN A 40 13.16 -1.29 -4.05
CA ASN A 40 14.01 -0.63 -3.05
C ASN A 40 13.19 -0.11 -1.86
N PRO A 41 12.14 0.71 -2.03
CA PRO A 41 11.31 1.15 -0.91
C PRO A 41 10.59 -0.02 -0.22
N VAL A 42 10.13 -1.03 -0.97
CA VAL A 42 9.52 -2.25 -0.41
C VAL A 42 10.49 -3.00 0.50
N SER A 43 11.78 -3.05 0.12
CA SER A 43 12.84 -3.65 0.93
C SER A 43 13.08 -2.89 2.23
N MET A 44 13.04 -1.56 2.18
CA MET A 44 13.18 -0.71 3.36
C MET A 44 11.99 -0.90 4.31
N GLY A 45 10.77 -0.88 3.77
CA GLY A 45 9.54 -1.14 4.52
C GLY A 45 9.51 -2.52 5.17
N LYS A 46 9.86 -3.58 4.43
CA LYS A 46 9.93 -4.94 5.01
C LYS A 46 10.98 -5.00 6.12
N THR A 47 12.14 -4.37 5.92
CA THR A 47 13.20 -4.29 6.94
C THR A 47 12.67 -3.65 8.22
N ARG A 48 12.01 -2.48 8.10
CA ARG A 48 11.39 -1.77 9.21
C ARG A 48 10.30 -2.61 9.91
N GLY A 49 9.47 -3.31 9.15
CA GLY A 49 8.44 -4.18 9.70
C GLY A 49 8.99 -5.38 10.47
N VAL A 50 10.12 -5.96 9.99
CA VAL A 50 10.86 -6.97 10.76
C VAL A 50 11.43 -6.38 12.05
N MET A 51 12.00 -5.17 12.02
CA MET A 51 12.49 -4.45 13.21
C MET A 51 11.38 -4.22 14.24
N GLN A 52 10.17 -3.84 13.78
CA GLN A 52 8.98 -3.71 14.62
C GLN A 52 8.64 -5.04 15.30
N THR A 53 8.69 -6.14 14.55
CA THR A 53 8.32 -7.47 15.07
C THR A 53 9.29 -7.97 16.15
N ILE A 54 10.57 -7.63 16.06
CA ILE A 54 11.59 -8.06 17.03
C ILE A 54 11.90 -7.03 18.12
N GLY A 55 11.20 -5.89 18.12
CA GLY A 55 11.40 -4.79 19.07
C GLY A 55 12.81 -4.19 18.98
N GLU A 56 13.22 -3.72 17.80
CA GLU A 56 14.51 -3.05 17.60
C GLU A 56 14.37 -1.51 17.60
N ASP A 57 15.33 -0.82 18.22
CA ASP A 57 15.41 0.64 18.38
C ASP A 57 14.11 1.25 18.93
N ALA A 58 13.45 2.16 18.20
CA ALA A 58 12.20 2.80 18.60
C ALA A 58 11.03 1.82 18.85
N TYR A 59 11.18 0.54 18.49
CA TYR A 59 10.20 -0.50 18.80
C TYR A 59 10.55 -1.34 20.05
N GLY A 60 11.75 -1.16 20.62
CA GLY A 60 12.17 -1.83 21.86
C GLY A 60 11.64 -1.15 23.13
N GLN A 61 11.59 -1.87 24.26
CA GLN A 61 11.07 -1.35 25.53
C GLN A 61 12.13 -0.67 26.40
N ASP A 62 13.41 -1.03 26.25
CA ASP A 62 14.49 -0.64 27.16
C ASP A 62 15.53 0.31 26.51
N GLY A 63 15.33 0.67 25.24
CA GLY A 63 16.25 1.52 24.48
C GLY A 63 17.66 0.93 24.30
N SER A 64 17.83 -0.38 24.53
CA SER A 64 19.15 -1.04 24.52
C SER A 64 19.67 -1.33 23.12
N SER A 65 18.80 -1.33 22.11
CA SER A 65 19.14 -1.61 20.72
C SER A 65 19.11 -0.36 19.86
N ARG A 66 19.97 -0.33 18.84
CA ARG A 66 20.02 0.69 17.80
C ARG A 66 19.46 0.14 16.50
N TRP A 67 19.04 1.04 15.61
CA TRP A 67 18.62 0.67 14.27
C TRP A 67 19.65 -0.22 13.61
N SER A 68 19.18 -1.32 13.03
CA SER A 68 19.97 -2.29 12.30
C SER A 68 20.86 -3.19 13.15
N ASP A 69 20.69 -3.28 14.48
CA ASP A 69 21.51 -4.17 15.31
C ASP A 69 21.39 -5.65 14.90
N ARG A 70 20.18 -6.10 14.55
CA ARG A 70 19.91 -7.50 14.18
C ARG A 70 19.38 -7.65 12.76
N VAL A 71 18.85 -6.58 12.14
CA VAL A 71 18.27 -6.62 10.79
C VAL A 71 18.99 -5.64 9.88
N ILE A 72 19.49 -6.08 8.72
CA ILE A 72 20.17 -5.22 7.76
C ILE A 72 19.43 -5.20 6.42
N ASN A 73 19.40 -4.04 5.76
CA ASN A 73 18.91 -3.93 4.39
C ASN A 73 20.09 -3.89 3.42
N VAL A 74 19.99 -4.66 2.34
CA VAL A 74 20.96 -4.69 1.25
C VAL A 74 20.19 -4.49 -0.05
N GLN A 75 20.62 -3.51 -0.85
CA GLN A 75 20.04 -3.23 -2.15
C GLN A 75 21.08 -3.42 -3.25
N VAL A 76 20.68 -4.06 -4.34
CA VAL A 76 21.53 -4.35 -5.50
C VAL A 76 20.96 -3.66 -6.72
N HIS A 77 21.79 -2.90 -7.42
CA HIS A 77 21.35 -2.01 -8.48
C HIS A 77 22.12 -2.23 -9.78
N GLY A 78 21.48 -1.93 -10.91
CA GLY A 78 22.20 -1.72 -12.18
C GLY A 78 22.65 -0.27 -12.30
N ASP A 79 23.81 0.00 -12.91
CA ASP A 79 24.35 1.37 -13.00
C ASP A 79 23.44 2.35 -13.74
N ALA A 80 22.75 1.91 -14.78
CA ALA A 80 21.86 2.76 -15.56
C ALA A 80 20.51 3.00 -14.86
N ALA A 81 19.94 1.95 -14.26
CA ALA A 81 18.64 2.02 -13.60
C ALA A 81 18.70 2.89 -12.35
N TYR A 82 19.76 2.74 -11.55
CA TYR A 82 19.93 3.50 -10.33
C TYR A 82 19.92 5.01 -10.56
N THR A 83 20.59 5.49 -11.62
CA THR A 83 20.62 6.92 -11.96
C THR A 83 19.39 7.42 -12.68
N GLY A 84 18.63 6.52 -13.32
CA GLY A 84 17.48 6.88 -14.16
C GLY A 84 16.12 6.83 -13.46
N GLN A 85 15.99 6.07 -12.37
CA GLN A 85 14.73 5.88 -11.65
C GLN A 85 14.63 6.82 -10.44
N GLY A 86 13.61 7.69 -10.44
CA GLY A 86 13.40 8.71 -9.40
C GLY A 86 13.17 8.14 -8.00
N VAL A 87 12.54 6.96 -7.90
CA VAL A 87 12.30 6.24 -6.64
C VAL A 87 13.56 6.05 -5.79
N ASN A 88 14.76 5.98 -6.40
CA ASN A 88 16.01 5.88 -5.64
C ASN A 88 16.31 7.15 -4.87
N GLN A 89 16.11 8.31 -5.48
CA GLN A 89 16.27 9.58 -4.80
C GLN A 89 15.27 9.70 -3.63
N GLU A 90 14.02 9.27 -3.85
CA GLU A 90 13.00 9.25 -2.79
C GLU A 90 13.39 8.32 -1.63
N CYS A 91 13.93 7.12 -1.92
CA CYS A 91 14.44 6.20 -0.91
C CYS A 91 15.56 6.81 -0.06
N LEU A 92 16.51 7.51 -0.71
CA LEU A 92 17.58 8.22 -0.01
C LEU A 92 17.01 9.34 0.86
N ALA A 93 16.01 10.08 0.37
CA ALA A 93 15.36 11.15 1.11
C ALA A 93 14.67 10.65 2.39
N ILE A 94 14.11 9.44 2.41
CA ILE A 94 13.47 8.85 3.60
C ILE A 94 14.45 8.10 4.53
N SER A 95 15.70 7.86 4.13
CA SER A 95 16.68 7.03 4.86
C SER A 95 16.91 7.41 6.33
N LYS A 96 16.68 8.67 6.69
CA LYS A 96 16.82 9.22 8.07
C LYS A 96 15.57 9.93 8.58
N VAL A 97 14.46 9.82 7.85
CA VAL A 97 13.21 10.43 8.31
C VAL A 97 12.67 9.55 9.44
N PRO A 98 12.26 10.14 10.58
CA PRO A 98 11.63 9.38 11.66
C PRO A 98 10.49 8.53 11.10
N HIS A 99 10.32 7.33 11.64
CA HIS A 99 9.36 6.31 11.18
C HIS A 99 9.71 5.59 9.86
N PHE A 100 10.75 6.00 9.14
CA PHE A 100 11.23 5.36 7.91
C PHE A 100 12.69 4.87 7.99
N GLU A 101 13.48 5.43 8.89
CA GLU A 101 14.86 5.06 9.12
C GLU A 101 15.04 3.55 9.44
N ILE A 102 16.09 2.94 8.92
CA ILE A 102 16.40 1.52 9.14
C ILE A 102 17.88 1.30 9.48
N GLY A 103 18.56 2.35 9.95
CA GLY A 103 19.98 2.30 10.29
C GLY A 103 20.92 2.19 9.10
N GLY A 104 20.46 2.65 7.92
CA GLY A 104 21.23 2.74 6.69
C GLY A 104 21.31 1.45 5.88
N THR A 105 21.18 1.57 4.56
CA THR A 105 21.25 0.46 3.61
C THR A 105 22.66 0.25 3.06
N ILE A 106 23.05 -1.00 2.86
CA ILE A 106 24.27 -1.33 2.10
C ILE A 106 23.88 -1.47 0.64
N HIS A 107 24.39 -0.58 -0.21
CA HIS A 107 24.11 -0.56 -1.64
C HIS A 107 25.26 -1.19 -2.43
N LEU A 108 24.93 -2.13 -3.30
CA LEU A 108 25.87 -2.73 -4.25
C LEU A 108 25.46 -2.33 -5.68
N MET A 109 26.33 -1.60 -6.36
CA MET A 109 26.14 -1.29 -7.78
C MET A 109 26.82 -2.34 -8.62
N ILE A 110 26.08 -3.05 -9.46
CA ILE A 110 26.65 -3.87 -10.53
C ILE A 110 26.88 -2.95 -11.73
N ASN A 111 28.00 -2.24 -11.70
CA ASN A 111 28.37 -1.25 -12.71
C ASN A 111 29.10 -1.92 -13.87
N ASN A 112 28.29 -2.54 -14.74
CA ASN A 112 28.77 -3.21 -15.95
C ASN A 112 29.01 -2.24 -17.12
N GLN A 113 28.80 -0.94 -16.88
CA GLN A 113 29.04 0.18 -17.79
C GLN A 113 28.10 0.21 -19.00
N VAL A 114 26.94 -0.46 -18.99
CA VAL A 114 25.97 -0.40 -20.08
C VAL A 114 24.53 -0.74 -19.64
N GLY A 115 23.61 0.20 -19.86
CA GLY A 115 22.17 -0.02 -19.69
C GLY A 115 21.51 -0.42 -20.99
N PHE A 116 21.17 -1.71 -21.16
CA PHE A 116 20.75 -2.28 -22.45
C PHE A 116 21.83 -2.06 -23.53
N THR A 117 21.68 -1.05 -24.39
CA THR A 117 22.65 -0.59 -25.40
C THR A 117 23.24 0.79 -25.08
N THR A 118 22.74 1.44 -24.03
CA THR A 118 23.06 2.82 -23.65
C THR A 118 24.34 2.87 -22.81
N PRO A 119 25.42 3.52 -23.30
CA PRO A 119 26.65 3.66 -22.55
C PRO A 119 26.51 4.68 -21.41
N PRO A 120 27.46 4.72 -20.45
CA PRO A 120 27.36 5.55 -19.25
C PRO A 120 27.29 7.04 -19.57
N SER A 121 27.96 7.48 -20.64
CA SER A 121 27.95 8.87 -21.12
C SER A 121 26.58 9.36 -21.60
N LYS A 122 25.63 8.45 -21.81
CA LYS A 122 24.24 8.75 -22.18
C LYS A 122 23.22 8.35 -21.11
N GLY A 123 23.64 7.59 -20.09
CA GLY A 123 22.75 7.11 -19.02
C GLY A 123 22.64 8.05 -17.82
N ARG A 124 23.52 9.04 -17.70
CA ARG A 124 23.55 9.97 -16.55
C ARG A 124 24.29 11.28 -16.86
N SER A 125 24.05 12.30 -16.03
CA SER A 125 24.62 13.65 -16.16
C SER A 125 25.83 13.91 -15.24
N SER A 126 26.41 12.86 -14.66
CA SER A 126 27.51 12.94 -13.71
C SER A 126 28.53 11.82 -13.94
N ARG A 127 29.68 11.88 -13.25
CA ARG A 127 30.79 10.96 -13.51
C ARG A 127 30.47 9.53 -13.09
N TYR A 128 29.96 9.35 -11.87
CA TYR A 128 29.71 8.03 -11.28
C TYR A 128 28.22 7.73 -11.20
N CYS A 129 27.83 6.46 -11.38
CA CYS A 129 26.44 6.05 -11.18
C CYS A 129 25.98 6.24 -9.74
N THR A 130 26.92 6.23 -8.78
CA THR A 130 26.68 6.46 -7.35
C THR A 130 26.57 7.92 -6.94
N ASP A 131 26.61 8.88 -7.87
CA ASP A 131 26.61 10.30 -7.48
C ASP A 131 25.32 10.75 -6.76
N LEU A 132 24.22 10.00 -6.85
CA LEU A 132 23.02 10.20 -6.02
C LEU A 132 23.31 10.06 -4.52
N ALA A 133 24.28 9.23 -4.12
CA ALA A 133 24.70 9.05 -2.73
C ALA A 133 25.15 10.36 -2.06
N LYS A 134 25.61 11.34 -2.86
CA LYS A 134 26.04 12.66 -2.38
C LYS A 134 24.90 13.46 -1.77
N SER A 135 23.65 13.23 -2.19
CA SER A 135 22.46 13.92 -1.67
C SER A 135 22.30 13.75 -0.15
N ILE A 136 22.72 12.61 0.39
CA ILE A 136 22.71 12.31 1.82
C ILE A 136 24.10 12.23 2.44
N SER A 137 25.13 12.65 1.69
CA SER A 137 26.55 12.56 2.08
C SER A 137 26.97 11.13 2.47
N ALA A 138 26.46 10.11 1.76
CA ALA A 138 26.85 8.73 1.99
C ALA A 138 28.22 8.43 1.33
N PRO A 139 29.10 7.65 2.00
CA PRO A 139 30.38 7.25 1.41
C PRO A 139 30.19 6.26 0.26
N VAL A 140 31.08 6.38 -0.72
CA VAL A 140 31.13 5.52 -1.90
C VAL A 140 32.52 4.89 -2.00
N ILE A 141 32.55 3.57 -2.12
CA ILE A 141 33.76 2.78 -2.34
C ILE A 141 33.72 2.26 -3.76
N HIS A 142 34.55 2.83 -4.64
CA HIS A 142 34.72 2.32 -6.00
C HIS A 142 35.75 1.18 -5.98
N VAL A 143 35.40 0.04 -6.57
CA VAL A 143 36.27 -1.13 -6.59
C VAL A 143 36.27 -1.78 -7.97
N ASN A 144 37.45 -2.19 -8.42
CA ASN A 144 37.60 -2.92 -9.67
C ASN A 144 37.19 -4.39 -9.46
N GLY A 145 36.14 -4.83 -10.16
CA GLY A 145 35.63 -6.19 -10.11
C GLY A 145 36.61 -7.25 -10.63
N ASP A 146 37.62 -6.84 -11.41
CA ASP A 146 38.71 -7.72 -11.83
C ASP A 146 39.67 -8.09 -10.69
N ASN A 147 39.50 -7.52 -9.49
CA ASN A 147 40.27 -7.87 -8.29
C ASN A 147 39.35 -8.34 -7.16
N PRO A 148 39.03 -9.65 -7.08
CA PRO A 148 38.10 -10.20 -6.10
C PRO A 148 38.49 -9.93 -4.63
N GLU A 149 39.79 -9.92 -4.29
CA GLU A 149 40.24 -9.62 -2.93
C GLU A 149 39.92 -8.18 -2.52
N MET A 150 40.08 -7.23 -3.45
CA MET A 150 39.72 -5.83 -3.21
C MET A 150 38.20 -5.66 -3.09
N VAL A 151 37.40 -6.44 -3.83
CA VAL A 151 35.93 -6.47 -3.65
C VAL A 151 35.59 -6.91 -2.22
N VAL A 152 36.21 -7.98 -1.72
CA VAL A 152 36.01 -8.43 -0.32
C VAL A 152 36.42 -7.35 0.68
N ARG A 153 37.52 -6.62 0.44
CA ARG A 153 37.93 -5.50 1.30
C ARG A 153 36.92 -4.35 1.26
N ALA A 154 36.42 -3.97 0.08
CA ALA A 154 35.39 -2.95 -0.07
C ALA A 154 34.11 -3.32 0.70
N THR A 155 33.64 -4.57 0.57
CA THR A 155 32.49 -5.09 1.32
C THR A 155 32.72 -5.02 2.83
N ARG A 156 33.90 -5.41 3.32
CA ARG A 156 34.25 -5.32 4.75
C ARG A 156 34.25 -3.87 5.26
N ILE A 157 34.75 -2.93 4.48
CA ILE A 157 34.76 -1.50 4.84
C ILE A 157 33.32 -0.97 4.87
N ALA A 158 32.53 -1.25 3.83
CA ALA A 158 31.13 -0.84 3.75
C ALA A 158 30.32 -1.38 4.95
N PHE A 159 30.42 -2.68 5.23
CA PHE A 159 29.76 -3.29 6.36
C PHE A 159 30.20 -2.64 7.69
N LYS A 160 31.51 -2.47 7.93
CA LYS A 160 32.00 -1.80 9.15
C LYS A 160 31.50 -0.37 9.28
N TYR A 161 31.48 0.39 8.19
CA TYR A 161 30.92 1.75 8.19
C TYR A 161 29.44 1.73 8.61
N GLN A 162 28.63 0.89 7.97
CA GLN A 162 27.21 0.82 8.26
C GLN A 162 26.97 0.35 9.70
N ARG A 163 27.71 -0.64 10.22
CA ARG A 163 27.66 -1.07 11.63
C ARG A 163 28.04 0.04 12.62
N LEU A 164 29.03 0.86 12.28
CA LEU A 164 29.52 1.92 13.16
C LEU A 164 28.59 3.14 13.16
N PHE A 165 28.21 3.62 11.97
CA PHE A 165 27.54 4.91 11.79
C PHE A 165 26.02 4.80 11.56
N ARG A 166 25.50 3.61 11.25
CA ARG A 166 24.07 3.38 10.96
C ARG A 166 23.53 4.28 9.86
N LYS A 167 24.28 4.35 8.77
CA LYS A 167 24.01 5.18 7.59
C LYS A 167 24.32 4.39 6.33
N ASP A 168 23.65 4.77 5.25
CA ASP A 168 23.81 4.20 3.93
C ASP A 168 25.26 4.27 3.45
N VAL A 169 25.67 3.25 2.70
CA VAL A 169 27.02 3.13 2.13
C VAL A 169 26.96 2.40 0.81
N PHE A 170 27.79 2.86 -0.13
CA PHE A 170 27.79 2.37 -1.50
C PHE A 170 29.09 1.63 -1.82
N VAL A 171 28.95 0.49 -2.49
CA VAL A 171 30.04 -0.20 -3.18
C VAL A 171 29.75 -0.14 -4.67
N ASP A 172 30.55 0.64 -5.40
CA ASP A 172 30.53 0.69 -6.86
C ASP A 172 31.44 -0.40 -7.42
N LEU A 173 30.86 -1.55 -7.76
CA LEU A 173 31.57 -2.68 -8.37
C LEU A 173 31.69 -2.44 -9.87
N ASN A 174 32.80 -1.86 -10.29
CA ASN A 174 33.10 -1.63 -11.70
C ASN A 174 33.48 -2.95 -12.37
N CYS A 175 32.64 -3.42 -13.28
CA CYS A 175 32.78 -4.68 -14.00
C CYS A 175 32.41 -4.51 -15.48
N PHE A 176 32.03 -5.60 -16.14
CA PHE A 176 31.59 -5.60 -17.53
C PHE A 176 30.53 -6.68 -17.75
N ARG A 177 29.71 -6.52 -18.81
CA ARG A 177 28.73 -7.53 -19.23
C ARG A 177 29.35 -8.39 -20.34
N ARG A 178 29.52 -9.70 -20.09
CA ARG A 178 30.22 -10.60 -21.05
C ARG A 178 29.48 -10.73 -22.38
N TRP A 179 28.15 -10.79 -22.33
CA TRP A 179 27.24 -10.99 -23.46
C TRP A 179 26.37 -9.74 -23.70
N GLY A 180 25.38 -9.82 -24.60
CA GLY A 180 24.36 -8.79 -24.79
C GLY A 180 23.51 -8.53 -23.55
N HIS A 181 22.47 -7.68 -23.67
CA HIS A 181 21.61 -7.40 -22.51
C HIS A 181 20.89 -8.66 -21.99
N ASN A 182 20.52 -9.52 -22.93
CA ASN A 182 20.24 -10.92 -22.69
C ASN A 182 21.20 -11.76 -23.55
N GLU A 183 21.27 -13.06 -23.31
CA GLU A 183 22.24 -13.97 -23.93
C GLU A 183 22.02 -14.16 -25.45
N LEU A 184 20.86 -13.76 -25.97
CA LEU A 184 20.51 -13.85 -27.39
C LEU A 184 20.74 -12.53 -28.15
N ASP A 185 21.07 -11.46 -27.45
CA ASP A 185 21.29 -10.12 -28.01
C ASP A 185 22.75 -9.94 -28.44
N ASP A 186 22.98 -9.38 -29.64
CA ASP A 186 24.33 -9.07 -30.14
C ASP A 186 24.70 -7.60 -29.84
N PRO A 187 25.58 -7.36 -28.86
CA PRO A 187 25.91 -6.02 -28.44
C PRO A 187 26.86 -5.27 -29.40
N LEU A 188 27.49 -5.97 -30.36
CA LEU A 188 28.39 -5.34 -31.33
C LEU A 188 27.66 -4.33 -32.20
N MET A 189 26.33 -4.46 -32.36
CA MET A 189 25.50 -3.53 -33.11
C MET A 189 25.56 -2.10 -32.57
N THR A 190 25.78 -1.91 -31.26
CA THR A 190 25.70 -0.58 -30.61
C THR A 190 26.93 -0.25 -29.77
N ASN A 191 27.66 -1.24 -29.27
CA ASN A 191 28.80 -1.04 -28.38
C ASN A 191 30.07 -1.79 -28.87
N PRO A 192 30.48 -1.69 -30.16
CA PRO A 192 31.53 -2.54 -30.71
C PRO A 192 32.92 -2.38 -30.06
N LEU A 193 33.26 -1.17 -29.61
CA LEU A 193 34.58 -0.90 -29.03
C LEU A 193 34.78 -1.54 -27.66
N ILE A 194 33.80 -1.42 -26.76
CA ILE A 194 33.88 -2.05 -25.43
C ILE A 194 33.82 -3.58 -25.54
N TYR A 195 33.01 -4.12 -26.46
CA TYR A 195 32.93 -5.56 -26.67
C TYR A 195 34.18 -6.13 -27.36
N LYS A 196 34.87 -5.36 -28.20
CA LYS A 196 36.22 -5.73 -28.66
C LYS A 196 37.20 -5.89 -27.50
N ILE A 197 37.11 -5.07 -26.45
CA ILE A 197 37.93 -5.24 -25.24
C ILE A 197 37.49 -6.48 -24.47
N ILE A 198 36.18 -6.66 -24.26
CA ILE A 198 35.59 -7.77 -23.48
C ILE A 198 35.89 -9.14 -24.12
N HIS A 199 35.84 -9.25 -25.45
CA HIS A 199 36.14 -10.50 -26.16
C HIS A 199 37.63 -10.85 -26.15
N ASN A 200 38.52 -9.86 -26.08
CA ASN A 200 39.98 -10.07 -26.09
C ASN A 200 40.60 -10.25 -24.69
N ARG A 201 39.77 -10.43 -23.65
CA ARG A 201 40.23 -10.63 -22.27
C ARG A 201 39.68 -11.93 -21.65
N PRO A 202 40.42 -12.56 -20.73
CA PRO A 202 39.93 -13.71 -19.95
C PRO A 202 38.77 -13.29 -19.02
N SER A 203 38.01 -14.27 -18.56
CA SER A 203 36.98 -14.05 -17.54
C SER A 203 37.62 -13.67 -16.19
N ILE A 204 36.86 -13.01 -15.31
CA ILE A 204 37.33 -12.66 -13.97
C ILE A 204 37.72 -13.91 -13.16
N PRO A 205 36.89 -14.99 -13.11
CA PRO A 205 37.28 -16.22 -12.41
C PRO A 205 38.56 -16.85 -12.95
N ASP A 206 38.70 -16.98 -14.27
CA ASP A 206 39.89 -17.62 -14.86
C ASP A 206 41.15 -16.83 -14.56
N ARG A 207 41.08 -15.51 -14.66
CA ARG A 207 42.20 -14.63 -14.34
C ARG A 207 42.65 -14.79 -12.88
N TYR A 208 41.70 -14.75 -11.94
CA TYR A 208 42.03 -14.88 -10.52
C TYR A 208 42.55 -16.29 -10.19
N ALA A 209 42.01 -17.32 -10.83
CA ALA A 209 42.53 -18.68 -10.71
C ALA A 209 43.99 -18.79 -11.17
N GLU A 210 44.35 -18.19 -12.32
CA GLU A 210 45.75 -18.14 -12.78
C GLU A 210 46.66 -17.35 -11.83
N GLU A 211 46.19 -16.25 -11.25
CA GLU A 211 46.93 -15.50 -10.21
C GLU A 211 47.24 -16.40 -8.99
N LEU A 212 46.26 -17.19 -8.51
CA LEU A 212 46.44 -18.13 -7.40
C LEU A 212 47.33 -19.33 -7.75
N ILE A 213 47.29 -19.80 -9.00
CA ILE A 213 48.18 -20.86 -9.50
C ILE A 213 49.62 -20.36 -9.53
N ASN A 214 49.86 -19.15 -10.05
CA ASN A 214 51.20 -18.55 -10.07
C ASN A 214 51.73 -18.27 -8.66
N ALA A 215 50.84 -18.03 -7.70
CA ALA A 215 51.18 -17.91 -6.28
C ALA A 215 51.36 -19.27 -5.56
N ASN A 216 51.25 -20.40 -6.26
CA ASN A 216 51.29 -21.77 -5.71
C ASN A 216 50.24 -22.04 -4.61
N ILE A 217 49.11 -21.33 -4.63
CA ILE A 217 47.98 -21.54 -3.70
C ILE A 217 47.04 -22.63 -4.23
N LEU A 218 46.85 -22.67 -5.55
CA LEU A 218 46.04 -23.67 -6.25
C LEU A 218 46.87 -24.34 -7.35
N THR A 219 46.45 -25.53 -7.77
CA THR A 219 46.96 -26.18 -8.99
C THR A 219 45.94 -26.09 -10.12
N ARG A 220 46.37 -26.25 -11.37
CA ARG A 220 45.46 -26.35 -12.53
C ARG A 220 44.43 -27.47 -12.37
N GLU A 221 44.84 -28.57 -11.75
CA GLU A 221 43.96 -29.70 -11.45
C GLU A 221 42.87 -29.31 -10.44
N ASN A 222 43.20 -28.55 -9.38
CA ASN A 222 42.19 -28.08 -8.42
C ASN A 222 41.11 -27.23 -9.10
N VAL A 223 41.51 -26.31 -10.00
CA VAL A 223 40.57 -25.44 -10.73
C VAL A 223 39.67 -26.28 -11.64
N ARG A 224 40.25 -27.19 -12.44
CA ARG A 224 39.49 -28.07 -13.34
C ARG A 224 38.46 -28.91 -12.55
N ASN A 225 38.91 -29.57 -11.50
CA ASN A 225 38.06 -30.44 -10.68
C ASN A 225 36.92 -29.62 -10.02
N SER A 226 37.16 -28.37 -9.61
CA SER A 226 36.11 -27.50 -9.07
C SER A 226 34.99 -27.23 -10.09
N VAL A 227 35.35 -26.93 -11.35
CA VAL A 227 34.38 -26.68 -12.42
C VAL A 227 33.62 -27.95 -12.79
N GLU A 228 34.33 -29.07 -12.94
CA GLU A 228 33.74 -30.38 -13.26
C GLU A 228 32.76 -30.83 -12.15
N ASN A 229 33.15 -30.71 -10.89
CA ASN A 229 32.30 -31.07 -9.75
C ASN A 229 31.04 -30.20 -9.69
N TYR A 230 31.16 -28.88 -9.89
CA TYR A 230 30.00 -27.99 -9.87
C TYR A 230 29.06 -28.23 -11.06
N THR A 231 29.61 -28.51 -12.25
CA THR A 231 28.84 -28.86 -13.44
C THR A 231 28.11 -30.19 -13.27
N ALA A 232 28.79 -31.20 -12.71
CA ALA A 232 28.19 -32.48 -12.37
C ALA A 232 27.06 -32.32 -11.34
N TRP A 233 27.26 -31.46 -10.33
CA TRP A 233 26.22 -31.11 -9.37
C TRP A 233 25.00 -30.46 -10.04
N LEU A 234 25.17 -29.46 -10.91
CA LEU A 234 24.07 -28.84 -11.66
C LEU A 234 23.30 -29.85 -12.53
N ASN A 235 24.01 -30.72 -13.25
CA ASN A 235 23.39 -31.76 -14.09
C ASN A 235 22.58 -32.76 -13.26
N ARG A 236 23.08 -33.12 -12.07
CA ARG A 236 22.36 -33.97 -11.13
C ARG A 236 21.08 -33.29 -10.65
N ILE A 237 21.14 -32.04 -10.20
CA ILE A 237 19.97 -31.27 -9.76
C ILE A 237 18.95 -31.11 -10.89
N LEU A 238 19.39 -30.86 -12.13
CA LEU A 238 18.50 -30.79 -13.29
C LEU A 238 17.73 -32.10 -13.49
N LYS A 239 18.42 -33.24 -13.41
CA LYS A 239 17.79 -34.57 -13.51
C LYS A 239 16.80 -34.81 -12.37
N GLU A 240 17.20 -34.54 -11.12
CA GLU A 240 16.34 -34.67 -9.93
C GLU A 240 15.07 -33.80 -10.04
N SER A 241 15.19 -32.57 -10.56
CA SER A 241 14.07 -31.63 -10.71
C SER A 241 12.99 -32.09 -11.70
N THR A 242 13.38 -32.89 -12.71
CA THR A 242 12.45 -33.44 -13.70
C THR A 242 11.72 -34.69 -13.23
N GLU A 243 12.24 -35.38 -12.21
CA GLU A 243 11.73 -36.69 -11.77
C GLU A 243 10.82 -36.57 -10.53
N GLU A 244 11.10 -35.68 -9.57
CA GLU A 244 10.39 -35.69 -8.25
C GLU A 244 10.29 -34.34 -7.51
N ALA A 245 10.27 -33.17 -8.16
CA ALA A 245 10.27 -31.90 -7.40
C ALA A 245 8.98 -31.73 -6.53
N PRO A 246 9.08 -31.67 -5.19
CA PRO A 246 7.95 -31.36 -4.34
C PRO A 246 7.52 -29.92 -4.60
N ARG A 247 6.27 -29.73 -5.03
CA ARG A 247 5.69 -28.39 -5.16
C ARG A 247 5.67 -27.74 -3.78
N GLN A 248 6.31 -26.59 -3.61
CA GLN A 248 6.18 -25.78 -2.39
C GLN A 248 4.68 -25.47 -2.19
N ARG A 249 4.08 -26.10 -1.18
CA ARG A 249 2.62 -26.00 -0.96
C ARG A 249 2.23 -24.84 -0.05
N ASP A 250 3.16 -24.31 0.74
CA ASP A 250 2.82 -23.47 1.88
C ASP A 250 3.56 -22.11 1.86
N TYR A 251 2.84 -21.08 1.42
CA TYR A 251 3.34 -19.70 1.28
C TYR A 251 3.05 -18.85 2.54
N LEU A 252 2.17 -19.31 3.42
CA LEU A 252 1.70 -18.60 4.62
C LEU A 252 2.23 -19.28 5.90
N THR A 253 3.56 -19.42 5.97
CA THR A 253 4.25 -20.09 7.09
C THR A 253 4.92 -19.08 8.03
N GLY A 254 5.46 -19.57 9.15
CA GLY A 254 6.16 -18.75 10.13
C GLY A 254 5.26 -17.69 10.76
N ARG A 255 5.55 -16.41 10.54
CA ARG A 255 4.75 -15.30 11.11
C ARG A 255 3.33 -15.23 10.58
N TRP A 256 3.08 -15.86 9.44
CA TRP A 256 1.78 -15.91 8.78
C TRP A 256 0.95 -17.13 9.18
N THR A 257 1.44 -17.95 10.12
CA THR A 257 0.66 -19.07 10.65
C THR A 257 -0.68 -18.58 11.23
N GLY A 258 -1.77 -19.19 10.78
CA GLY A 258 -3.14 -18.81 11.11
C GLY A 258 -3.81 -17.92 10.05
N ILE A 259 -3.03 -17.34 9.14
CA ILE A 259 -3.54 -16.61 7.97
C ILE A 259 -3.75 -17.59 6.80
N LYS A 260 -4.84 -17.40 6.06
CA LYS A 260 -5.23 -18.23 4.92
C LYS A 260 -5.35 -17.39 3.65
N GLN A 261 -5.40 -18.08 2.51
CA GLN A 261 -5.89 -17.47 1.27
C GLN A 261 -7.41 -17.27 1.40
N ALA A 262 -7.93 -16.15 0.91
CA ALA A 262 -9.37 -15.86 0.94
C ALA A 262 -10.18 -16.96 0.25
N GLU A 263 -11.44 -17.17 0.62
CA GLU A 263 -12.27 -18.22 0.02
C GLU A 263 -13.05 -17.72 -1.22
N ALA A 264 -13.68 -18.65 -1.94
CA ALA A 264 -14.49 -18.34 -3.13
C ALA A 264 -15.92 -17.86 -2.78
N ASN A 265 -16.17 -17.50 -1.52
CA ASN A 265 -17.43 -16.91 -1.05
C ASN A 265 -17.15 -15.53 -0.45
N VAL A 266 -18.13 -14.64 -0.46
CA VAL A 266 -18.07 -13.39 0.31
C VAL A 266 -18.36 -13.70 1.77
N THR A 267 -17.47 -13.34 2.68
CA THR A 267 -17.65 -13.59 4.12
C THR A 267 -17.99 -12.32 4.89
N GLN A 268 -18.89 -12.46 5.87
CA GLN A 268 -19.24 -11.38 6.78
C GLN A 268 -18.51 -11.56 8.12
N TRP A 269 -17.88 -10.49 8.59
CA TRP A 269 -17.11 -10.50 9.83
C TRP A 269 -17.77 -9.59 10.87
N ASN A 270 -18.07 -10.15 12.04
CA ASN A 270 -18.51 -9.37 13.19
C ASN A 270 -17.35 -8.48 13.65
N THR A 271 -17.48 -7.19 13.37
CA THR A 271 -16.45 -6.18 13.66
C THR A 271 -16.91 -5.22 14.75
N GLY A 272 -18.09 -5.43 15.30
CA GLY A 272 -18.61 -4.69 16.45
C GLY A 272 -17.74 -4.86 17.70
N VAL A 273 -17.83 -3.89 18.60
CA VAL A 273 -17.08 -3.84 19.86
C VAL A 273 -18.02 -3.46 20.99
N GLU A 274 -17.75 -3.98 22.18
CA GLU A 274 -18.52 -3.65 23.38
C GLU A 274 -18.52 -2.12 23.63
N LEU A 275 -19.69 -1.57 23.94
CA LEU A 275 -19.90 -0.12 23.97
C LEU A 275 -19.15 0.58 25.09
N SER A 276 -18.97 -0.07 26.25
CA SER A 276 -18.17 0.49 27.35
C SER A 276 -16.70 0.62 26.96
N LEU A 277 -16.14 -0.34 26.23
CA LEU A 277 -14.80 -0.26 25.65
C LEU A 277 -14.70 0.87 24.63
N LEU A 278 -15.68 1.02 23.74
CA LEU A 278 -15.68 2.14 22.77
C LEU A 278 -15.78 3.50 23.47
N LYS A 279 -16.58 3.63 24.53
CA LYS A 279 -16.63 4.87 25.34
C LYS A 279 -15.30 5.16 26.01
N PHE A 280 -14.63 4.12 26.53
CA PHE A 280 -13.30 4.22 27.11
C PHE A 280 -12.27 4.69 26.06
N VAL A 281 -12.20 4.02 24.90
CA VAL A 281 -11.31 4.37 23.80
C VAL A 281 -11.57 5.79 23.31
N GLY A 282 -12.83 6.17 23.12
CA GLY A 282 -13.21 7.50 22.68
C GLY A 282 -12.71 8.61 23.61
N LYS A 283 -12.82 8.41 24.93
CA LYS A 283 -12.27 9.31 25.94
C LYS A 283 -10.74 9.35 25.89
N LYS A 284 -10.09 8.19 25.88
CA LYS A 284 -8.63 8.08 25.84
C LYS A 284 -8.01 8.65 24.55
N SER A 285 -8.74 8.64 23.43
CA SER A 285 -8.25 9.19 22.16
C SER A 285 -7.98 10.69 22.17
N VAL A 286 -8.47 11.42 23.19
CA VAL A 286 -8.32 12.88 23.32
C VAL A 286 -7.86 13.28 24.74
N GLU A 287 -7.49 12.30 25.56
CA GLU A 287 -6.94 12.55 26.89
C GLU A 287 -5.46 12.96 26.75
N VAL A 288 -5.08 14.05 27.39
CA VAL A 288 -3.70 14.56 27.40
C VAL A 288 -3.22 14.75 28.84
N PRO A 289 -1.90 14.76 29.09
CA PRO A 289 -1.35 15.12 30.39
C PRO A 289 -1.83 16.50 30.85
N ALA A 290 -1.98 16.68 32.16
CA ALA A 290 -2.53 17.92 32.74
C ALA A 290 -1.65 19.15 32.48
N ASP A 291 -0.36 18.94 32.27
CA ASP A 291 0.67 19.93 31.99
C ASP A 291 0.89 20.18 30.49
N LEU A 292 0.24 19.41 29.61
CA LEU A 292 0.36 19.62 28.16
C LEU A 292 -0.37 20.90 27.74
N ASP A 293 0.37 21.85 27.15
CA ASP A 293 -0.20 23.10 26.64
C ASP A 293 -0.86 22.87 25.28
N ILE A 294 -2.16 22.59 25.29
CA ILE A 294 -2.94 22.28 24.09
C ILE A 294 -3.46 23.55 23.42
N TYR A 295 -3.34 23.62 22.08
CA TYR A 295 -3.91 24.73 21.31
C TYR A 295 -5.42 24.92 21.62
N PRO A 296 -5.88 26.10 22.06
CA PRO A 296 -7.23 26.28 22.59
C PRO A 296 -8.37 25.87 21.65
N GLN A 297 -8.18 26.06 20.33
CA GLN A 297 -9.18 25.66 19.35
C GLN A 297 -9.28 24.13 19.24
N VAL A 298 -8.17 23.38 19.32
CA VAL A 298 -8.21 21.91 19.32
C VAL A 298 -8.92 21.40 20.56
N LEU A 299 -8.62 21.96 21.73
CA LEU A 299 -9.33 21.63 22.97
C LEU A 299 -10.85 21.84 22.83
N LYS A 300 -11.27 22.98 22.29
CA LYS A 300 -12.69 23.33 22.14
C LYS A 300 -13.41 22.52 21.05
N SER A 301 -12.89 22.52 19.81
CA SER A 301 -13.61 21.95 18.67
C SER A 301 -13.37 20.46 18.45
N HIS A 302 -12.28 19.90 18.95
CA HIS A 302 -11.95 18.49 18.80
C HIS A 302 -12.17 17.72 20.11
N VAL A 303 -11.43 18.04 21.17
CA VAL A 303 -11.44 17.29 22.44
C VAL A 303 -12.82 17.34 23.11
N GLN A 304 -13.32 18.54 23.42
CA GLN A 304 -14.63 18.71 24.07
C GLN A 304 -15.78 18.20 23.19
N SER A 305 -15.69 18.40 21.86
CA SER A 305 -16.70 17.87 20.94
C SER A 305 -16.73 16.35 20.93
N ARG A 306 -15.58 15.67 20.92
CA ARG A 306 -15.52 14.20 20.92
C ARG A 306 -16.04 13.64 22.24
N LEU A 307 -15.65 14.23 23.38
CA LEU A 307 -16.17 13.82 24.69
C LEU A 307 -17.70 13.90 24.75
N LYS A 308 -18.29 15.00 24.29
CA LYS A 308 -19.75 15.17 24.23
C LYS A 308 -20.42 14.16 23.28
N LYS A 309 -19.82 13.86 22.13
CA LYS A 309 -20.34 12.86 21.18
C LYS A 309 -20.32 11.46 21.77
N ILE A 310 -19.25 11.10 22.48
CA ILE A 310 -19.09 9.80 23.16
C ILE A 310 -20.08 9.66 24.33
N GLU A 311 -20.34 10.75 25.07
CA GLU A 311 -21.33 10.76 26.14
C GLU A 311 -22.76 10.61 25.61
N ASN A 312 -23.13 11.40 24.59
CA ASN A 312 -24.47 11.41 24.01
C ASN A 312 -24.77 10.16 23.17
N GLY A 313 -23.78 9.64 22.45
CA GLY A 313 -23.88 8.39 21.68
C GLY A 313 -24.64 8.45 20.35
N ASN A 314 -25.22 9.58 19.91
CA ASN A 314 -26.13 9.57 18.75
C ASN A 314 -25.58 10.20 17.46
N ALA A 315 -24.47 10.93 17.53
CA ALA A 315 -23.96 11.73 16.40
C ALA A 315 -22.42 11.70 16.33
N LEU A 316 -21.86 10.50 16.26
CA LEU A 316 -20.42 10.30 16.10
C LEU A 316 -20.01 10.66 14.68
N ASP A 317 -18.92 11.42 14.54
CA ASP A 317 -18.35 11.80 13.25
C ASP A 317 -17.27 10.82 12.77
N TRP A 318 -16.79 11.04 11.54
CA TRP A 318 -15.77 10.20 10.90
C TRP A 318 -14.47 10.09 11.71
N SER A 319 -13.95 11.19 12.25
CA SER A 319 -12.73 11.18 13.05
C SER A 319 -12.89 10.40 14.36
N THR A 320 -14.08 10.44 14.95
CA THR A 320 -14.40 9.70 16.16
C THR A 320 -14.47 8.21 15.85
N ALA A 321 -15.18 7.82 14.78
CA ALA A 321 -15.24 6.43 14.33
C ALA A 321 -13.85 5.85 13.98
N GLU A 322 -12.98 6.63 13.34
CA GLU A 322 -11.59 6.26 13.07
C GLU A 322 -10.82 5.98 14.37
N ALA A 323 -10.88 6.90 15.34
CA ALA A 323 -10.21 6.73 16.63
C ALA A 323 -10.75 5.52 17.42
N LEU A 324 -12.05 5.25 17.33
CA LEU A 324 -12.68 4.06 17.92
C LEU A 324 -12.19 2.77 17.27
N ALA A 325 -12.07 2.73 15.94
CA ALA A 325 -11.60 1.56 15.21
C ALA A 325 -10.12 1.28 15.53
N ILE A 326 -9.28 2.30 15.42
CA ILE A 326 -7.85 2.21 15.72
C ILE A 326 -7.66 1.81 17.19
N GLY A 327 -8.22 2.55 18.14
CA GLY A 327 -8.01 2.29 19.56
C GLY A 327 -8.55 0.93 20.02
N SER A 328 -9.67 0.45 19.46
CA SER A 328 -10.15 -0.90 19.76
C SER A 328 -9.23 -1.99 19.20
N LEU A 329 -8.62 -1.80 18.04
CA LEU A 329 -7.59 -2.71 17.51
C LEU A 329 -6.32 -2.71 18.37
N LEU A 330 -5.85 -1.54 18.80
CA LEU A 330 -4.71 -1.42 19.72
C LEU A 330 -4.96 -2.14 21.04
N TYR A 331 -6.18 -1.99 21.59
CA TYR A 331 -6.60 -2.68 22.80
C TYR A 331 -6.62 -4.21 22.64
N GLN A 332 -6.89 -4.70 21.43
CA GLN A 332 -6.83 -6.12 21.08
C GLN A 332 -5.39 -6.62 20.77
N GLY A 333 -4.38 -5.75 20.88
CA GLY A 333 -2.97 -6.10 20.65
C GLY A 333 -2.50 -5.97 19.20
N TYR A 334 -3.33 -5.49 18.29
CA TYR A 334 -2.89 -5.18 16.93
C TYR A 334 -2.08 -3.88 16.92
N ASN A 335 -1.08 -3.81 16.06
CA ASN A 335 -0.45 -2.52 15.74
C ASN A 335 -1.24 -1.81 14.65
N VAL A 336 -1.20 -0.49 14.65
CA VAL A 336 -1.71 0.33 13.54
C VAL A 336 -0.61 1.27 13.12
N ARG A 337 -0.37 1.37 11.82
CA ARG A 337 0.52 2.37 11.24
C ARG A 337 -0.28 3.20 10.26
N ILE A 338 -0.29 4.52 10.44
CA ILE A 338 -0.84 5.46 9.46
C ILE A 338 0.29 6.32 8.93
N SER A 339 0.47 6.30 7.62
CA SER A 339 1.58 6.92 6.91
C SER A 339 1.07 7.78 5.77
N GLY A 340 1.69 8.94 5.58
CA GLY A 340 1.33 9.89 4.53
C GLY A 340 1.60 11.32 4.94
N GLN A 341 1.32 12.25 4.05
CA GLN A 341 1.59 13.67 4.26
C GLN A 341 0.57 14.23 5.26
N ASP A 342 1.06 14.85 6.34
CA ASP A 342 0.25 15.49 7.40
C ASP A 342 -0.76 14.58 8.13
N VAL A 343 -0.62 13.25 8.06
CA VAL A 343 -1.60 12.28 8.60
C VAL A 343 -1.85 12.44 10.10
N GLY A 344 -0.88 12.94 10.88
CA GLY A 344 -1.05 13.12 12.32
C GLY A 344 -2.11 14.16 12.69
N ARG A 345 -2.17 15.28 11.97
CA ARG A 345 -3.26 16.25 12.07
C ARG A 345 -4.46 15.82 11.21
N GLY A 346 -4.16 15.20 10.06
CA GLY A 346 -5.03 15.04 8.91
C GLY A 346 -5.02 16.30 8.04
N THR A 347 -5.02 16.11 6.71
CA THR A 347 -5.07 17.19 5.71
C THR A 347 -6.15 18.21 6.05
N PHE A 348 -7.35 17.73 6.38
CA PHE A 348 -8.53 18.54 6.68
C PHE A 348 -8.63 18.99 8.14
N ALA A 349 -7.60 18.77 8.97
CA ALA A 349 -7.60 19.04 10.42
C ALA A 349 -8.80 18.39 11.13
N HIS A 350 -9.03 17.11 10.83
CA HIS A 350 -10.11 16.30 11.42
C HIS A 350 -9.59 15.29 12.44
N ARG A 351 -8.37 14.76 12.27
CA ARG A 351 -7.89 13.57 12.98
C ARG A 351 -7.29 13.87 14.34
N HIS A 352 -6.27 14.74 14.37
CA HIS A 352 -5.47 15.04 15.57
C HIS A 352 -5.00 13.80 16.35
N ALA A 353 -4.51 12.79 15.63
CA ALA A 353 -3.87 11.61 16.24
C ALA A 353 -2.56 11.99 16.96
N ILE A 354 -1.90 13.05 16.49
CA ILE A 354 -0.83 13.75 17.21
C ILE A 354 -1.40 15.07 17.74
N ILE A 355 -1.23 15.31 19.03
CA ILE A 355 -1.45 16.59 19.70
C ILE A 355 -0.06 17.18 20.00
N VAL A 356 0.16 18.43 19.60
CA VAL A 356 1.46 19.11 19.78
C VAL A 356 1.35 20.08 20.95
N ASP A 357 2.25 19.94 21.91
CA ASP A 357 2.41 20.88 23.01
C ASP A 357 2.88 22.25 22.48
N GLN A 358 2.14 23.31 22.77
CA GLN A 358 2.41 24.66 22.25
C GLN A 358 3.65 25.31 22.85
N SER A 359 4.11 24.84 24.01
CA SER A 359 5.27 25.37 24.72
C SER A 359 6.58 24.70 24.31
N THR A 360 6.55 23.44 23.89
CA THR A 360 7.74 22.63 23.59
C THR A 360 7.80 22.03 22.19
N GLU A 361 6.71 22.11 21.42
CA GLU A 361 6.52 21.42 20.14
C GLU A 361 6.58 19.88 20.22
N ALA A 362 6.58 19.32 21.44
CA ALA A 362 6.62 17.88 21.64
C ALA A 362 5.32 17.22 21.15
N PRO A 363 5.41 16.14 20.34
CA PRO A 363 4.23 15.41 19.90
C PRO A 363 3.76 14.44 20.99
N PHE A 364 2.45 14.36 21.17
CA PHE A 364 1.79 13.40 22.05
C PHE A 364 0.72 12.62 21.27
N ILE A 365 0.72 11.29 21.39
CA ILE A 365 -0.25 10.39 20.73
C ILE A 365 -1.14 9.75 21.81
N PRO A 366 -2.35 10.28 22.08
CA PRO A 366 -3.20 9.79 23.17
C PRO A 366 -3.50 8.29 23.14
N LEU A 367 -3.72 7.74 21.94
CA LEU A 367 -4.04 6.32 21.75
C LEU A 367 -2.90 5.36 22.12
N ASN A 368 -1.68 5.84 22.33
CA ASN A 368 -0.55 5.03 22.81
C ASN A 368 -0.48 4.90 24.35
N PHE A 369 -1.34 5.63 25.07
CA PHE A 369 -1.37 5.73 26.53
C PHE A 369 -2.77 5.42 27.10
N MET A 370 -3.49 4.47 26.49
CA MET A 370 -4.84 4.12 26.97
C MET A 370 -4.80 3.34 28.28
N ILE A 371 -3.89 2.37 28.37
CA ILE A 371 -3.69 1.49 29.53
C ILE A 371 -2.20 1.32 29.82
N ASN A 372 -1.87 0.94 31.05
CA ASN A 372 -0.52 0.48 31.39
C ASN A 372 -0.21 -0.82 30.63
N ASP A 373 1.06 -1.03 30.28
CA ASP A 373 1.54 -2.23 29.58
C ASP A 373 0.86 -2.51 28.22
N GLN A 374 0.36 -1.46 27.55
CA GLN A 374 -0.28 -1.57 26.24
C GLN A 374 0.67 -2.16 25.19
N THR A 375 0.26 -3.27 24.57
CA THR A 375 1.05 -4.02 23.57
C THR A 375 0.86 -3.49 22.15
N GLY A 376 -0.39 -3.23 21.74
CA GLY A 376 -0.69 -2.65 20.42
C GLY A 376 -0.35 -1.16 20.39
N LYS A 377 0.45 -0.71 19.42
CA LYS A 377 0.85 0.69 19.27
C LYS A 377 0.39 1.30 17.95
N LEU A 378 0.08 2.59 18.00
CA LEU A 378 -0.16 3.44 16.84
C LEU A 378 1.13 4.16 16.46
N GLU A 379 1.64 3.88 15.27
CA GLU A 379 2.71 4.64 14.64
C GLU A 379 2.10 5.64 13.64
N VAL A 380 2.25 6.93 13.91
CA VAL A 380 1.79 8.01 13.04
C VAL A 380 2.99 8.58 12.28
N ALA A 381 3.16 8.13 11.04
CA ALA A 381 4.30 8.47 10.20
C ALA A 381 3.95 9.62 9.24
N ASN A 382 4.13 10.87 9.68
CA ASN A 382 4.09 12.00 8.76
C ASN A 382 5.22 11.84 7.74
N SER A 383 4.87 11.51 6.50
CA SER A 383 5.83 11.24 5.44
C SER A 383 6.39 12.53 4.85
N ILE A 384 7.51 12.41 4.14
CA ILE A 384 7.93 13.47 3.21
C ILE A 384 6.94 13.56 2.04
N LEU A 385 7.11 14.59 1.20
CA LEU A 385 6.36 14.77 -0.05
C LEU A 385 6.82 13.77 -1.12
N SER A 386 6.50 12.49 -0.92
CA SER A 386 6.73 11.38 -1.85
C SER A 386 5.54 10.43 -1.76
N GLU A 387 5.04 9.99 -2.90
CA GLU A 387 4.02 8.96 -3.00
C GLU A 387 4.64 7.61 -3.38
N GLU A 388 5.57 7.56 -4.35
CA GLU A 388 6.10 6.32 -4.92
C GLU A 388 6.90 5.51 -3.89
N ALA A 389 7.94 6.10 -3.29
CA ALA A 389 8.74 5.40 -2.29
C ALA A 389 7.97 5.18 -0.98
N VAL A 390 7.14 6.13 -0.56
CA VAL A 390 6.35 5.97 0.69
C VAL A 390 5.34 4.84 0.54
N LEU A 391 4.57 4.77 -0.55
CA LEU A 391 3.62 3.67 -0.75
C LEU A 391 4.34 2.32 -0.89
N GLY A 392 5.48 2.28 -1.59
CA GLY A 392 6.33 1.09 -1.67
C GLY A 392 6.80 0.64 -0.28
N PHE A 393 7.21 1.58 0.58
CA PHE A 393 7.60 1.32 1.96
C PHE A 393 6.42 0.75 2.77
N GLU A 394 5.23 1.34 2.67
CA GLU A 394 4.06 0.84 3.39
C GLU A 394 3.60 -0.55 2.90
N TYR A 395 3.79 -0.87 1.61
CA TYR A 395 3.61 -2.23 1.11
C TYR A 395 4.64 -3.19 1.72
N GLY A 396 5.90 -2.77 1.85
CA GLY A 396 6.93 -3.52 2.57
C GLY A 396 6.55 -3.81 4.03
N MET A 397 6.02 -2.80 4.73
CA MET A 397 5.48 -2.94 6.09
C MET A 397 4.33 -3.95 6.11
N SER A 398 3.40 -3.89 5.16
CA SER A 398 2.19 -4.72 5.16
C SER A 398 2.46 -6.21 4.94
N ILE A 399 3.51 -6.56 4.20
CA ILE A 399 3.90 -7.97 3.96
C ILE A 399 4.82 -8.54 5.05
N SER A 400 5.18 -7.73 6.06
CA SER A 400 6.13 -8.13 7.11
C SER A 400 5.45 -8.81 8.31
N SER A 401 4.22 -8.40 8.65
CA SER A 401 3.47 -8.87 9.81
C SER A 401 1.96 -8.86 9.51
N PRO A 402 1.23 -9.96 9.77
CA PRO A 402 -0.23 -9.97 9.64
C PRO A 402 -0.96 -9.28 10.80
N TYR A 403 -0.25 -8.86 11.86
CA TYR A 403 -0.81 -8.26 13.07
C TYR A 403 -0.65 -6.73 13.13
N THR A 404 -0.26 -6.12 12.01
CA THR A 404 -0.20 -4.66 11.85
C THR A 404 -1.21 -4.23 10.80
N LEU A 405 -2.06 -3.24 11.09
CA LEU A 405 -2.91 -2.55 10.12
C LEU A 405 -2.10 -1.40 9.49
N PRO A 406 -1.65 -1.51 8.23
CA PRO A 406 -0.96 -0.43 7.55
C PRO A 406 -1.96 0.40 6.75
N ILE A 407 -1.96 1.70 6.99
CA ILE A 407 -2.79 2.69 6.30
C ILE A 407 -1.85 3.67 5.62
N TRP A 408 -1.98 3.82 4.31
CA TRP A 408 -1.38 4.92 3.57
C TRP A 408 -2.47 5.91 3.17
N GLU A 409 -2.34 7.17 3.55
CA GLU A 409 -3.29 8.24 3.20
C GLU A 409 -2.64 9.21 2.21
N ALA A 410 -3.26 9.35 1.05
CA ALA A 410 -2.92 10.42 0.11
C ALA A 410 -3.47 11.76 0.63
N GLN A 411 -2.75 12.86 0.44
CA GLN A 411 -3.21 14.18 0.89
C GLN A 411 -4.57 14.55 0.25
N PHE A 412 -4.64 14.35 -1.06
CA PHE A 412 -5.87 14.22 -1.84
C PHE A 412 -5.79 12.92 -2.62
N GLY A 413 -6.94 12.29 -2.86
CA GLY A 413 -7.01 11.03 -3.58
C GLY A 413 -6.39 11.12 -4.96
N ASP A 414 -6.41 12.29 -5.61
CA ASP A 414 -5.87 12.56 -6.95
C ASP A 414 -4.37 12.23 -7.09
N PHE A 415 -3.58 12.41 -6.02
CA PHE A 415 -2.11 12.28 -6.04
C PHE A 415 -1.58 10.83 -6.01
N PHE A 416 -2.47 9.84 -5.87
CA PHE A 416 -2.09 8.42 -5.86
C PHE A 416 -1.29 7.98 -7.09
N ASN A 417 -1.50 8.66 -8.22
CA ASN A 417 -0.92 8.34 -9.51
C ASN A 417 0.61 8.49 -9.55
N GLY A 418 1.21 9.25 -8.62
CA GLY A 418 2.66 9.27 -8.43
C GLY A 418 3.23 7.89 -8.08
N ALA A 419 2.43 7.03 -7.43
CA ALA A 419 2.82 5.69 -7.00
C ALA A 419 2.24 4.56 -7.88
N GLN A 420 1.87 4.86 -9.13
CA GLN A 420 1.15 3.91 -10.00
C GLN A 420 1.91 2.59 -10.19
N ILE A 421 3.25 2.61 -10.27
CA ILE A 421 4.04 1.38 -10.43
C ILE A 421 3.86 0.46 -9.21
N VAL A 422 3.83 1.00 -8.00
CA VAL A 422 3.58 0.20 -6.78
C VAL A 422 2.18 -0.42 -6.82
N ILE A 423 1.19 0.36 -7.24
CA ILE A 423 -0.20 -0.10 -7.36
C ILE A 423 -0.30 -1.25 -8.37
N ASP A 424 0.22 -1.05 -9.57
CA ASP A 424 0.11 -1.99 -10.68
C ASP A 424 0.94 -3.26 -10.50
N THR A 425 2.00 -3.22 -9.69
CA THR A 425 2.98 -4.32 -9.65
C THR A 425 3.11 -5.02 -8.31
N TYR A 426 2.56 -4.44 -7.24
CA TYR A 426 2.54 -5.02 -5.90
C TYR A 426 1.13 -5.12 -5.33
N ILE A 427 0.40 -4.00 -5.25
CA ILE A 427 -0.88 -3.96 -4.55
C ILE A 427 -1.92 -4.79 -5.30
N THR A 428 -2.04 -4.61 -6.61
CA THR A 428 -3.07 -5.28 -7.42
C THR A 428 -2.76 -6.75 -7.71
N ASN A 429 -1.49 -7.18 -7.71
CA ASN A 429 -1.12 -8.51 -8.20
C ASN A 429 0.01 -9.21 -7.43
N GLY A 430 0.45 -8.69 -6.28
CA GLY A 430 1.47 -9.32 -5.45
C GLY A 430 1.03 -10.68 -4.89
N GLU A 431 -0.24 -10.82 -4.50
CA GLU A 431 -0.79 -12.12 -4.12
C GLU A 431 -0.89 -13.06 -5.33
N ALA A 432 -1.41 -12.58 -6.46
CA ALA A 432 -1.60 -13.39 -7.66
C ALA A 432 -0.27 -13.94 -8.21
N LYS A 433 0.78 -13.10 -8.31
CA LYS A 433 2.08 -13.52 -8.82
C LYS A 433 2.90 -14.29 -7.80
N TRP A 434 2.83 -13.89 -6.53
CA TRP A 434 3.83 -14.26 -5.54
C TRP A 434 3.31 -14.78 -4.20
N MET A 435 1.99 -14.92 -4.05
CA MET A 435 1.33 -15.33 -2.81
C MET A 435 1.67 -14.43 -1.60
N LEU A 436 2.02 -13.16 -1.86
CA LEU A 436 2.22 -12.17 -0.81
C LEU A 436 0.87 -11.56 -0.40
N SER A 437 0.40 -11.96 0.78
CA SER A 437 -0.80 -11.38 1.39
C SER A 437 -0.47 -10.01 1.98
N SER A 438 -1.34 -9.02 1.77
CA SER A 438 -1.12 -7.63 2.19
C SER A 438 -2.42 -7.04 2.71
N GLY A 439 -2.40 -6.47 3.92
CA GLY A 439 -3.54 -5.80 4.54
C GLY A 439 -3.56 -4.28 4.32
N LEU A 440 -2.76 -3.78 3.39
CA LEU A 440 -2.56 -2.35 3.15
C LEU A 440 -3.88 -1.66 2.80
N THR A 441 -4.23 -0.65 3.57
CA THR A 441 -5.38 0.22 3.30
C THR A 441 -4.88 1.53 2.67
N MET A 442 -5.35 1.83 1.47
CA MET A 442 -5.13 3.11 0.80
C MET A 442 -6.33 4.01 1.04
N LEU A 443 -6.13 5.10 1.78
CA LEU A 443 -7.16 6.10 2.05
C LEU A 443 -7.01 7.27 1.05
N LEU A 444 -8.00 7.42 0.17
CA LEU A 444 -7.93 8.34 -0.97
C LEU A 444 -9.05 9.38 -0.90
N PRO A 445 -8.81 10.59 -0.34
CA PRO A 445 -9.82 11.64 -0.25
C PRO A 445 -10.44 11.99 -1.61
N HIS A 446 -11.76 11.85 -1.75
CA HIS A 446 -12.49 12.00 -3.00
C HIS A 446 -13.72 12.90 -2.80
N GLY A 447 -14.07 13.64 -3.85
CA GLY A 447 -15.33 14.38 -3.90
C GLY A 447 -15.30 15.57 -4.85
N TYR A 448 -16.34 15.72 -5.67
CA TYR A 448 -16.48 16.84 -6.60
C TYR A 448 -17.06 18.04 -5.86
N ASP A 449 -16.19 18.79 -5.20
CA ASP A 449 -16.55 19.90 -4.30
C ASP A 449 -16.23 21.28 -4.88
N GLY A 450 -15.88 21.35 -6.16
CA GLY A 450 -15.54 22.60 -6.87
C GLY A 450 -14.09 23.04 -6.68
N ALA A 451 -13.19 22.15 -6.23
CA ALA A 451 -11.78 22.43 -6.01
C ALA A 451 -10.89 22.22 -7.26
N GLY A 452 -11.50 21.98 -8.43
CA GLY A 452 -10.80 21.76 -9.69
C GLY A 452 -10.28 20.33 -9.90
N PRO A 453 -9.55 20.11 -11.00
CA PRO A 453 -9.22 18.77 -11.51
C PRO A 453 -8.26 17.94 -10.66
N GLU A 454 -7.43 18.55 -9.80
CA GLU A 454 -6.41 17.84 -8.99
C GLU A 454 -6.79 17.70 -7.50
N HIS A 455 -8.05 17.99 -7.15
CA HIS A 455 -8.56 17.91 -5.78
C HIS A 455 -9.97 17.34 -5.71
N SER A 456 -10.36 16.54 -6.71
CA SER A 456 -11.74 16.07 -6.87
C SER A 456 -11.86 14.54 -6.94
N SER A 457 -10.90 13.86 -7.57
CA SER A 457 -11.07 12.47 -7.95
C SER A 457 -9.84 11.62 -7.65
N CYS A 458 -10.02 10.65 -6.76
CA CYS A 458 -9.11 9.51 -6.64
C CYS A 458 -9.14 8.54 -7.83
N ARG A 459 -9.90 8.86 -8.90
CA ARG A 459 -10.03 8.05 -10.12
C ARG A 459 -10.38 6.60 -9.84
N LEU A 460 -11.42 6.39 -9.03
CA LEU A 460 -11.84 5.06 -8.58
C LEU A 460 -12.14 4.10 -9.75
N GLU A 461 -12.48 4.63 -10.94
CA GLU A 461 -12.63 3.85 -12.17
C GLU A 461 -11.37 3.04 -12.53
N ARG A 462 -10.17 3.58 -12.25
CA ARG A 462 -8.90 2.92 -12.55
C ARG A 462 -8.65 1.75 -11.60
N PHE A 463 -8.94 1.94 -10.31
CA PHE A 463 -8.87 0.85 -9.35
C PHE A 463 -9.88 -0.24 -9.69
N LEU A 464 -11.13 0.11 -10.02
CA LEU A 464 -12.15 -0.85 -10.42
C LEU A 464 -11.73 -1.66 -11.67
N GLN A 465 -11.13 -1.00 -12.66
CA GLN A 465 -10.59 -1.66 -13.86
C GLN A 465 -9.49 -2.67 -13.54
N LEU A 466 -8.66 -2.37 -12.52
CA LEU A 466 -7.55 -3.23 -12.10
C LEU A 466 -8.00 -4.42 -11.22
N THR A 467 -9.29 -4.52 -10.90
CA THR A 467 -9.82 -5.68 -10.17
C THR A 467 -9.95 -6.90 -11.08
N ASN A 468 -9.86 -8.10 -10.49
CA ASN A 468 -10.22 -9.36 -11.14
C ASN A 468 -11.73 -9.69 -11.00
N SER A 469 -12.57 -8.70 -10.68
CA SER A 469 -14.03 -8.85 -10.59
C SER A 469 -14.61 -9.23 -11.95
N LYS A 470 -15.63 -10.09 -11.95
CA LYS A 470 -16.25 -10.59 -13.20
C LYS A 470 -17.57 -9.88 -13.48
N GLU A 471 -17.85 -9.64 -14.76
CA GLU A 471 -19.10 -8.96 -15.17
C GLU A 471 -20.33 -9.88 -15.17
N ASN A 472 -20.11 -11.19 -15.17
CA ASN A 472 -21.14 -12.22 -15.40
C ASN A 472 -21.17 -13.31 -14.32
N GLU A 473 -20.34 -13.19 -13.29
CA GLU A 473 -20.28 -14.11 -12.16
C GLU A 473 -20.25 -13.32 -10.86
N ALA A 474 -20.75 -13.91 -9.77
CA ALA A 474 -20.65 -13.31 -8.45
C ALA A 474 -19.18 -13.23 -8.02
N ASP A 475 -18.78 -12.08 -7.48
CA ASP A 475 -17.46 -11.91 -6.88
C ASP A 475 -17.37 -12.67 -5.54
N SER A 476 -16.14 -12.81 -5.03
CA SER A 476 -15.85 -13.45 -3.75
C SER A 476 -14.77 -12.69 -2.99
N ASP A 477 -14.42 -13.13 -1.78
CA ASP A 477 -13.30 -12.56 -1.04
C ASP A 477 -11.93 -12.78 -1.72
N ASP A 478 -11.86 -13.65 -2.75
CA ASP A 478 -10.66 -13.87 -3.56
C ASP A 478 -10.40 -12.79 -4.62
N VAL A 479 -11.18 -11.70 -4.64
CA VAL A 479 -10.79 -10.52 -5.43
C VAL A 479 -9.40 -10.03 -5.01
N ASN A 480 -8.65 -9.47 -5.95
CA ASN A 480 -7.29 -9.03 -5.68
C ASN A 480 -7.21 -7.82 -4.74
N MET A 481 -8.26 -6.99 -4.69
CA MET A 481 -8.39 -5.87 -3.77
C MET A 481 -9.85 -5.53 -3.51
N GLU A 482 -10.12 -5.00 -2.32
CA GLU A 482 -11.44 -4.46 -1.96
C GLU A 482 -11.51 -2.96 -2.29
N ILE A 483 -12.65 -2.49 -2.76
CA ILE A 483 -12.89 -1.08 -3.09
C ILE A 483 -14.20 -0.65 -2.44
N ALA A 484 -14.13 0.30 -1.51
CA ALA A 484 -15.29 0.79 -0.77
C ALA A 484 -15.36 2.31 -0.78
N ASN A 485 -16.58 2.85 -0.90
CA ASN A 485 -16.88 4.27 -0.85
C ASN A 485 -17.91 4.57 0.25
N PRO A 486 -17.48 4.47 1.52
CA PRO A 486 -18.38 4.53 2.65
C PRO A 486 -19.04 5.90 2.80
N THR A 487 -20.30 5.91 3.24
CA THR A 487 -21.05 7.17 3.47
C THR A 487 -21.25 7.52 4.94
N GLU A 488 -21.13 6.53 5.84
CA GLU A 488 -21.35 6.71 7.28
C GLU A 488 -20.09 6.41 8.11
N PRO A 489 -19.87 7.12 9.23
CA PRO A 489 -18.75 6.84 10.14
C PRO A 489 -18.68 5.37 10.62
N ALA A 490 -19.81 4.74 10.92
CA ALA A 490 -19.83 3.32 11.33
C ALA A 490 -19.29 2.38 10.25
N GLN A 491 -19.56 2.68 8.97
CA GLN A 491 -19.07 1.89 7.84
C GLN A 491 -17.54 1.96 7.76
N TYR A 492 -16.97 3.15 7.97
CA TYR A 492 -15.53 3.33 8.03
C TYR A 492 -14.88 2.56 9.19
N PHE A 493 -15.49 2.61 10.38
CA PHE A 493 -15.03 1.84 11.53
C PHE A 493 -14.99 0.33 11.24
N HIS A 494 -16.07 -0.20 10.65
CA HIS A 494 -16.14 -1.61 10.34
C HIS A 494 -15.13 -2.04 9.28
N LEU A 495 -14.90 -1.22 8.26
CA LEU A 495 -13.88 -1.50 7.23
C LEU A 495 -12.47 -1.60 7.82
N LEU A 496 -12.08 -0.64 8.67
CA LEU A 496 -10.76 -0.65 9.32
C LEU A 496 -10.58 -1.90 10.20
N ARG A 497 -11.61 -2.27 10.96
CA ARG A 497 -11.55 -3.48 11.81
C ARG A 497 -11.59 -4.77 10.98
N LYS A 498 -12.37 -4.81 9.89
CA LYS A 498 -12.48 -5.97 8.99
C LYS A 498 -11.09 -6.36 8.45
N GLN A 499 -10.23 -5.39 8.13
CA GLN A 499 -8.87 -5.65 7.66
C GLN A 499 -8.06 -6.57 8.59
N MET A 500 -8.28 -6.47 9.90
CA MET A 500 -7.51 -7.20 10.93
C MET A 500 -8.25 -8.40 11.50
N VAL A 501 -9.57 -8.30 11.68
CA VAL A 501 -10.41 -9.34 12.31
C VAL A 501 -10.51 -10.60 11.44
N ARG A 502 -10.49 -10.45 10.12
CA ARG A 502 -10.53 -11.58 9.20
C ARG A 502 -9.25 -12.41 9.24
N ASP A 503 -9.31 -13.67 8.81
CA ASP A 503 -8.18 -14.61 8.81
C ASP A 503 -7.36 -14.61 7.51
N TYR A 504 -7.50 -13.58 6.68
CA TYR A 504 -6.70 -13.34 5.47
C TYR A 504 -6.34 -11.84 5.34
N ARG A 505 -5.42 -11.46 4.45
CA ARG A 505 -5.13 -10.03 4.19
C ARG A 505 -5.24 -9.70 2.71
N LYS A 506 -6.13 -8.76 2.40
CA LYS A 506 -6.32 -8.14 1.08
C LYS A 506 -6.13 -6.62 1.16
N PRO A 507 -5.58 -5.99 0.11
CA PRO A 507 -5.57 -4.55 0.02
C PRO A 507 -6.99 -3.98 0.05
N LEU A 508 -7.15 -2.81 0.66
CA LEU A 508 -8.40 -2.07 0.69
C LEU A 508 -8.16 -0.67 0.11
N ILE A 509 -8.84 -0.36 -0.99
CA ILE A 509 -8.91 0.99 -1.55
C ILE A 509 -10.14 1.67 -0.96
N LEU A 510 -9.92 2.58 -0.03
CA LEU A 510 -10.97 3.32 0.65
C LEU A 510 -11.10 4.71 0.05
N ILE A 511 -12.25 4.96 -0.56
CA ILE A 511 -12.59 6.27 -1.09
C ILE A 511 -12.95 7.16 0.11
N GLY A 512 -11.97 7.96 0.52
CA GLY A 512 -12.02 8.76 1.75
C GLY A 512 -12.89 10.00 1.58
N PRO A 513 -13.61 10.45 2.61
CA PRO A 513 -14.42 11.66 2.52
C PRO A 513 -13.61 12.94 2.65
N LYS A 514 -14.13 14.01 2.06
CA LYS A 514 -13.74 15.41 2.36
C LYS A 514 -14.86 16.13 3.10
N ILE A 515 -15.96 16.42 2.40
CA ILE A 515 -17.13 17.09 2.99
C ILE A 515 -17.76 16.27 4.14
N LEU A 516 -17.83 14.95 4.00
CA LEU A 516 -18.51 14.10 5.00
C LEU A 516 -17.84 14.13 6.37
N LEU A 517 -16.55 14.52 6.45
CA LEU A 517 -15.83 14.66 7.72
C LEU A 517 -16.55 15.60 8.71
N ARG A 518 -17.33 16.57 8.21
CA ARG A 518 -18.06 17.55 9.04
C ARG A 518 -19.53 17.69 8.66
N HIS A 519 -20.04 16.87 7.74
CA HIS A 519 -21.43 16.97 7.28
C HIS A 519 -22.39 16.54 8.41
N SER A 520 -23.36 17.37 8.74
CA SER A 520 -24.24 17.17 9.91
C SER A 520 -25.09 15.90 9.84
N GLN A 521 -25.41 15.45 8.63
CA GLN A 521 -26.15 14.20 8.41
C GLN A 521 -25.24 12.98 8.24
N ALA A 522 -23.92 13.16 8.12
CA ALA A 522 -22.94 12.07 7.97
C ALA A 522 -22.38 11.66 9.34
N VAL A 523 -23.30 11.23 10.21
CA VAL A 523 -23.02 10.82 11.58
C VAL A 523 -23.61 9.45 11.86
N SER A 524 -23.06 8.72 12.83
CA SER A 524 -23.58 7.41 13.24
C SER A 524 -23.92 7.38 14.73
N SER A 525 -24.93 6.57 15.06
CA SER A 525 -25.23 6.18 16.45
C SER A 525 -24.20 5.19 16.97
N MET A 526 -23.89 5.25 18.26
CA MET A 526 -23.00 4.33 18.97
C MET A 526 -23.49 2.88 18.86
N THR A 527 -24.80 2.65 18.75
CA THR A 527 -25.39 1.33 18.52
C THR A 527 -24.95 0.71 17.20
N HIS A 528 -24.56 1.51 16.20
CA HIS A 528 -24.05 0.98 14.93
C HIS A 528 -22.64 0.37 15.06
N PHE A 529 -22.00 0.46 16.23
CA PHE A 529 -20.66 -0.06 16.49
C PHE A 529 -20.66 -1.26 17.46
N GLU A 530 -21.83 -1.66 17.98
CA GLU A 530 -21.97 -2.66 19.04
C GLU A 530 -21.72 -4.09 18.54
N PRO A 531 -21.50 -5.09 19.42
CA PRO A 531 -21.30 -6.47 18.97
C PRO A 531 -22.43 -6.96 18.05
N GLN A 532 -22.09 -7.79 17.05
CA GLN A 532 -23.01 -8.27 15.99
C GLN A 532 -23.33 -7.25 14.90
N THR A 533 -22.74 -6.06 14.96
CA THR A 533 -22.71 -5.13 13.81
C THR A 533 -21.51 -5.42 12.91
N SER A 534 -21.62 -5.01 11.65
CA SER A 534 -20.61 -5.21 10.62
C SER A 534 -20.79 -4.22 9.47
N PHE A 535 -19.79 -4.14 8.60
CA PHE A 535 -19.85 -3.34 7.38
C PHE A 535 -21.01 -3.83 6.49
N LYS A 536 -21.88 -2.90 6.09
CA LYS A 536 -22.96 -3.16 5.14
C LYS A 536 -22.50 -2.84 3.72
N THR A 537 -22.51 -3.82 2.83
CA THR A 537 -22.09 -3.64 1.44
C THR A 537 -23.07 -2.79 0.62
N VAL A 538 -24.36 -2.90 0.93
CA VAL A 538 -25.46 -2.10 0.38
C VAL A 538 -26.29 -1.52 1.53
N ILE A 539 -26.69 -0.26 1.42
CA ILE A 539 -27.62 0.38 2.36
C ILE A 539 -28.87 0.83 1.62
N GLY A 540 -29.98 0.19 1.94
CA GLY A 540 -31.31 0.48 1.41
C GLY A 540 -31.93 1.80 1.89
N ASP A 541 -33.15 2.04 1.45
CA ASP A 541 -33.90 3.27 1.75
C ASP A 541 -35.10 2.99 2.67
N ASP A 542 -35.00 3.45 3.92
CA ASP A 542 -36.04 3.28 4.94
C ASP A 542 -37.06 4.44 4.97
N LYS A 543 -36.91 5.45 4.11
CA LYS A 543 -37.76 6.66 4.12
C LYS A 543 -38.94 6.60 3.17
N VAL A 544 -39.00 5.59 2.31
CA VAL A 544 -40.08 5.38 1.34
C VAL A 544 -40.80 4.07 1.60
N LYS A 545 -42.10 4.05 1.33
CA LYS A 545 -42.88 2.81 1.37
C LYS A 545 -42.59 2.02 0.09
N SER A 546 -42.09 0.80 0.21
CA SER A 546 -41.61 0.01 -0.93
C SER A 546 -42.65 -0.20 -2.04
N ASP A 547 -43.93 -0.27 -1.70
CA ASP A 547 -45.03 -0.41 -2.67
C ASP A 547 -45.24 0.83 -3.55
N ASP A 548 -44.87 2.02 -3.06
CA ASP A 548 -45.06 3.27 -3.77
C ASP A 548 -43.89 3.58 -4.73
N VAL A 549 -42.79 2.80 -4.63
CA VAL A 549 -41.56 3.02 -5.38
C VAL A 549 -41.69 2.51 -6.82
N ASN A 550 -41.57 3.43 -7.78
CA ASN A 550 -41.55 3.12 -9.21
C ASN A 550 -40.15 3.29 -9.86
N LYS A 551 -39.22 3.92 -9.13
CA LYS A 551 -37.85 4.22 -9.55
C LYS A 551 -36.87 3.99 -8.42
N VAL A 552 -35.74 3.37 -8.73
CA VAL A 552 -34.61 3.20 -7.82
C VAL A 552 -33.40 3.97 -8.37
N ILE A 553 -32.85 4.87 -7.57
CA ILE A 553 -31.57 5.54 -7.83
C ILE A 553 -30.49 4.81 -7.03
N LEU A 554 -29.58 4.16 -7.72
CA LEU A 554 -28.35 3.61 -7.17
C LEU A 554 -27.28 4.71 -7.13
N VAL A 555 -26.57 4.82 -6.02
CA VAL A 555 -25.51 5.81 -5.80
C VAL A 555 -24.40 5.21 -4.94
N SER A 556 -23.18 5.75 -5.02
CA SER A 556 -22.07 5.41 -4.13
C SER A 556 -21.41 6.68 -3.60
N GLY A 557 -21.01 6.67 -2.33
CA GLY A 557 -20.33 7.80 -1.70
C GLY A 557 -21.19 9.04 -1.47
N LYS A 558 -20.50 10.18 -1.28
CA LYS A 558 -21.10 11.42 -0.74
C LYS A 558 -22.25 12.00 -1.55
N HIS A 559 -22.37 11.68 -2.84
CA HIS A 559 -23.46 12.14 -3.71
C HIS A 559 -24.84 11.74 -3.17
N TYR A 560 -24.92 10.67 -2.37
CA TYR A 560 -26.12 10.28 -1.64
C TYR A 560 -26.79 11.44 -0.89
N TYR A 561 -26.02 12.25 -0.17
CA TYR A 561 -26.58 13.32 0.67
C TYR A 561 -27.24 14.41 -0.17
N ALA A 562 -26.66 14.76 -1.32
CA ALA A 562 -27.24 15.74 -2.24
C ALA A 562 -28.55 15.23 -2.87
N LEU A 563 -28.61 13.95 -3.25
CA LEU A 563 -29.83 13.32 -3.76
C LEU A 563 -30.93 13.22 -2.69
N LYS A 564 -30.54 12.88 -1.45
CA LYS A 564 -31.44 12.81 -0.31
C LYS A 564 -32.09 14.16 -0.04
N ASP A 565 -31.30 15.23 0.09
CA ASP A 565 -31.79 16.58 0.36
C ASP A 565 -32.74 17.06 -0.76
N TYR A 566 -32.40 16.79 -2.02
CA TYR A 566 -33.27 17.13 -3.15
C TYR A 566 -34.60 16.36 -3.11
N ARG A 567 -34.57 15.05 -2.85
CA ARG A 567 -35.78 14.23 -2.72
C ARG A 567 -36.70 14.77 -1.63
N GLU A 568 -36.14 15.11 -0.46
CA GLU A 568 -36.90 15.65 0.67
C GLU A 568 -37.51 17.01 0.31
N SER A 569 -36.74 17.91 -0.32
CA SER A 569 -37.24 19.23 -0.74
C SER A 569 -38.32 19.20 -1.82
N THR A 570 -38.41 18.12 -2.58
CA THR A 570 -39.39 17.93 -3.66
C THR A 570 -40.49 16.94 -3.32
N GLU A 571 -40.50 16.42 -2.09
CA GLU A 571 -41.46 15.44 -1.57
C GLU A 571 -41.66 14.21 -2.48
N ASN A 572 -40.59 13.76 -3.16
CA ASN A 572 -40.64 12.60 -4.06
C ASN A 572 -40.71 11.29 -3.26
N LYS A 573 -41.93 10.77 -3.06
CA LYS A 573 -42.19 9.53 -2.29
C LYS A 573 -42.07 8.24 -3.09
N ASN A 574 -42.05 8.33 -4.42
CA ASN A 574 -42.01 7.18 -5.33
C ASN A 574 -40.59 6.80 -5.81
N VAL A 575 -39.56 7.42 -5.24
CA VAL A 575 -38.15 7.19 -5.60
C VAL A 575 -37.35 6.73 -4.37
N ALA A 576 -36.79 5.52 -4.46
CA ALA A 576 -35.81 5.01 -3.50
C ALA A 576 -34.38 5.40 -3.90
N ILE A 577 -33.53 5.72 -2.94
CA ILE A 577 -32.10 5.99 -3.10
C ILE A 577 -31.32 4.91 -2.35
N VAL A 578 -30.70 4.00 -3.09
CA VAL A 578 -29.95 2.86 -2.54
C VAL A 578 -28.45 3.13 -2.69
N ARG A 579 -27.73 2.99 -1.58
CA ARG A 579 -26.28 3.19 -1.52
C ARG A 579 -25.53 1.88 -1.74
N ILE A 580 -24.57 1.90 -2.67
CA ILE A 580 -23.59 0.84 -2.87
C ILE A 580 -22.28 1.27 -2.19
N GLU A 581 -22.02 0.72 -1.01
CA GLU A 581 -20.87 1.07 -0.17
C GLU A 581 -19.63 0.25 -0.55
N SER A 582 -19.83 -1.02 -0.93
CA SER A 582 -18.81 -1.90 -1.52
C SER A 582 -18.95 -1.90 -3.03
N LEU A 583 -17.92 -1.47 -3.76
CA LEU A 583 -17.90 -1.53 -5.22
C LEU A 583 -17.23 -2.82 -5.70
N CYS A 584 -16.16 -3.27 -5.02
CA CYS A 584 -15.51 -4.55 -5.27
C CYS A 584 -15.14 -5.22 -3.93
N PRO A 585 -15.51 -6.50 -3.67
CA PRO A 585 -16.43 -7.35 -4.45
C PRO A 585 -17.77 -6.67 -4.75
N PHE A 586 -18.31 -6.90 -5.95
CA PHE A 586 -19.62 -6.37 -6.33
C PHE A 586 -20.73 -7.07 -5.52
N PRO A 587 -21.55 -6.33 -4.75
CA PRO A 587 -22.40 -6.92 -3.72
C PRO A 587 -23.74 -7.38 -4.29
N ILE A 588 -23.68 -8.36 -5.19
CA ILE A 588 -24.84 -8.79 -5.96
C ILE A 588 -25.95 -9.35 -5.08
N GLN A 589 -25.62 -10.11 -4.04
CA GLN A 589 -26.62 -10.72 -3.17
C GLN A 589 -27.44 -9.66 -2.43
N GLU A 590 -26.77 -8.76 -1.71
CA GLU A 590 -27.41 -7.71 -0.94
C GLU A 590 -28.12 -6.70 -1.84
N LEU A 591 -27.60 -6.45 -3.04
CA LEU A 591 -28.24 -5.59 -4.02
C LEU A 591 -29.54 -6.21 -4.55
N LEU A 592 -29.56 -7.51 -4.86
CA LEU A 592 -30.77 -8.23 -5.26
C LEU A 592 -31.83 -8.19 -4.16
N GLU A 593 -31.43 -8.53 -2.93
CA GLU A 593 -32.31 -8.50 -1.74
C GLU A 593 -32.94 -7.11 -1.53
N GLU A 594 -32.17 -6.04 -1.79
CA GLU A 594 -32.68 -4.67 -1.68
C GLU A 594 -33.66 -4.32 -2.81
N ILE A 595 -33.29 -4.56 -4.07
CA ILE A 595 -34.12 -4.14 -5.21
C ILE A 595 -35.39 -4.99 -5.40
N GLU A 596 -35.46 -6.17 -4.78
CA GLU A 596 -36.67 -7.01 -4.74
C GLU A 596 -37.76 -6.47 -3.82
N LYS A 597 -37.40 -5.61 -2.86
CA LYS A 597 -38.38 -4.89 -2.01
C LYS A 597 -39.29 -4.00 -2.85
N TYR A 598 -38.78 -3.43 -3.94
CA TYR A 598 -39.46 -2.45 -4.78
C TYR A 598 -40.14 -3.11 -6.01
N LYS A 599 -41.24 -3.85 -5.79
CA LYS A 599 -41.92 -4.66 -6.82
C LYS A 599 -42.44 -3.86 -8.02
N HIS A 600 -42.80 -2.60 -7.78
CA HIS A 600 -43.32 -1.68 -8.80
C HIS A 600 -42.23 -0.87 -9.51
N ALA A 601 -40.97 -1.01 -9.10
CA ALA A 601 -39.86 -0.32 -9.75
C ALA A 601 -39.68 -0.82 -11.20
N ARG A 602 -39.62 0.12 -12.14
CA ARG A 602 -39.37 -0.13 -13.57
C ARG A 602 -38.17 0.65 -14.09
N ILE A 603 -37.72 1.65 -13.35
CA ILE A 603 -36.64 2.55 -13.74
C ILE A 603 -35.51 2.41 -12.73
N PHE A 604 -34.33 2.02 -13.21
CA PHE A 604 -33.11 1.96 -12.42
C PHE A 604 -32.13 2.98 -12.98
N VAL A 605 -31.65 3.88 -12.12
CA VAL A 605 -30.73 4.95 -12.47
C VAL A 605 -29.47 4.80 -11.65
N TRP A 606 -28.31 4.79 -12.29
CA TRP A 606 -27.04 5.04 -11.61
C TRP A 606 -26.78 6.53 -11.58
N SER A 607 -26.82 7.13 -10.40
CA SER A 607 -26.55 8.55 -10.20
C SER A 607 -25.17 8.72 -9.59
N GLN A 608 -24.29 9.45 -10.27
CA GLN A 608 -22.94 9.74 -9.78
C GLN A 608 -22.56 11.19 -10.07
N GLU A 609 -21.62 11.73 -9.31
CA GLU A 609 -21.10 13.07 -9.55
C GLU A 609 -19.97 13.06 -10.58
N GLU A 610 -19.24 11.95 -10.70
CA GLU A 610 -18.12 11.82 -11.60
C GLU A 610 -18.55 11.84 -13.08
N PRO A 611 -17.68 12.30 -14.00
CA PRO A 611 -17.86 12.18 -15.45
C PRO A 611 -18.24 10.77 -15.88
N ARG A 612 -18.98 10.65 -16.98
CA ARG A 612 -19.42 9.34 -17.49
C ARG A 612 -18.30 8.33 -17.76
N ASN A 613 -17.10 8.79 -18.07
CA ASN A 613 -15.90 7.98 -18.27
C ASN A 613 -15.07 7.76 -16.98
N MET A 614 -15.58 8.19 -15.83
CA MET A 614 -14.97 8.10 -14.51
C MET A 614 -15.98 7.55 -13.49
N GLY A 615 -15.57 7.42 -12.24
CA GLY A 615 -16.44 6.88 -11.19
C GLY A 615 -16.78 5.41 -11.44
N ALA A 616 -17.86 4.91 -10.85
CA ALA A 616 -18.15 3.48 -10.90
C ALA A 616 -19.04 3.07 -12.10
N TRP A 617 -19.52 4.02 -12.90
CA TRP A 617 -20.50 3.75 -13.97
C TRP A 617 -20.10 2.58 -14.89
N SER A 618 -18.90 2.62 -15.46
CA SER A 618 -18.44 1.60 -16.42
C SER A 618 -18.25 0.22 -15.77
N PHE A 619 -18.03 0.18 -14.46
CA PHE A 619 -17.88 -1.07 -13.70
C PHE A 619 -19.24 -1.65 -13.28
N VAL A 620 -20.13 -0.79 -12.74
CA VAL A 620 -21.42 -1.19 -12.18
C VAL A 620 -22.41 -1.57 -13.27
N LYS A 621 -22.46 -0.83 -14.39
CA LYS A 621 -23.44 -1.07 -15.46
C LYS A 621 -23.45 -2.51 -15.97
N PRO A 622 -22.34 -3.09 -16.48
CA PRO A 622 -22.38 -4.45 -17.01
C PRO A 622 -22.71 -5.48 -15.92
N ARG A 623 -22.15 -5.35 -14.72
CA ARG A 623 -22.43 -6.25 -13.58
C ARG A 623 -23.89 -6.22 -13.18
N PHE A 624 -24.47 -5.04 -13.03
CA PHE A 624 -25.88 -4.88 -12.68
C PHE A 624 -26.79 -5.45 -13.77
N GLU A 625 -26.54 -5.13 -15.04
CA GLU A 625 -27.37 -5.60 -16.14
C GLU A 625 -27.31 -7.13 -16.31
N ASN A 626 -26.11 -7.71 -16.23
CA ASN A 626 -25.90 -9.14 -16.39
C ASN A 626 -26.41 -9.94 -15.19
N LEU A 627 -26.14 -9.48 -13.96
CA LEU A 627 -26.41 -10.25 -12.74
C LEU A 627 -27.80 -9.97 -12.15
N CYS A 628 -28.31 -8.74 -12.26
CA CYS A 628 -29.66 -8.40 -11.82
C CYS A 628 -30.72 -8.54 -12.92
N GLY A 629 -30.32 -8.65 -14.19
CA GLY A 629 -31.24 -8.75 -15.33
C GLY A 629 -32.08 -7.49 -15.56
N ARG A 630 -31.62 -6.31 -15.10
CA ARG A 630 -32.34 -5.03 -15.19
C ARG A 630 -31.48 -3.99 -15.90
N GLN A 631 -32.08 -3.23 -16.81
CA GLN A 631 -31.42 -2.13 -17.52
C GLN A 631 -31.07 -0.98 -16.56
N LEU A 632 -29.84 -0.47 -16.62
CA LEU A 632 -29.38 0.64 -15.79
C LEU A 632 -29.16 1.89 -16.63
N LYS A 633 -29.77 3.01 -16.23
CA LYS A 633 -29.62 4.29 -16.94
C LYS A 633 -28.57 5.16 -16.26
N TYR A 634 -27.67 5.75 -17.04
CA TYR A 634 -26.67 6.68 -16.54
C TYR A 634 -27.28 8.04 -16.19
N CYS A 635 -26.89 8.60 -15.05
CA CYS A 635 -27.07 10.01 -14.73
C CYS A 635 -25.84 10.55 -13.99
N GLY A 636 -25.17 11.54 -14.57
CA GLY A 636 -23.99 12.16 -14.00
C GLY A 636 -23.41 13.21 -14.95
N ARG A 637 -22.17 13.66 -14.70
CA ARG A 637 -21.48 14.63 -15.55
C ARG A 637 -21.16 14.05 -16.94
N GLU A 638 -21.08 14.89 -17.95
CA GLU A 638 -20.65 14.46 -19.27
C GLU A 638 -19.21 13.93 -19.25
N THR A 639 -18.79 13.23 -20.31
CA THR A 639 -17.41 12.73 -20.42
C THR A 639 -16.41 13.88 -20.42
N MET A 640 -15.33 13.75 -19.64
CA MET A 640 -14.29 14.78 -19.54
C MET A 640 -12.89 14.19 -19.69
N ALA A 641 -11.96 14.99 -20.21
CA ALA A 641 -10.54 14.65 -20.26
C ALA A 641 -9.84 14.90 -18.92
N ALA A 642 -10.20 16.00 -18.25
CA ALA A 642 -9.76 16.32 -16.90
C ALA A 642 -10.76 15.76 -15.87
N PRO A 643 -10.32 15.45 -14.63
CA PRO A 643 -11.23 14.92 -13.61
C PRO A 643 -12.42 15.82 -13.30
N ALA A 644 -12.21 17.12 -13.18
CA ALA A 644 -13.26 18.10 -12.88
C ALA A 644 -13.01 19.42 -13.63
N VAL A 645 -14.07 20.22 -13.78
CA VAL A 645 -13.96 21.60 -14.28
C VAL A 645 -13.24 22.49 -13.26
N GLY A 646 -12.48 23.47 -13.76
CA GLY A 646 -11.82 24.49 -12.93
C GLY A 646 -12.65 25.76 -12.70
N ASP A 647 -13.78 25.91 -13.41
CA ASP A 647 -14.66 27.06 -13.27
C ASP A 647 -15.80 26.79 -12.26
N GLY A 648 -15.96 27.69 -11.30
CA GLY A 648 -16.93 27.53 -10.21
C GLY A 648 -18.39 27.60 -10.68
N GLN A 649 -18.72 28.42 -11.68
CA GLN A 649 -20.09 28.53 -12.18
C GLN A 649 -20.49 27.27 -12.94
N MET A 650 -19.59 26.78 -13.80
CA MET A 650 -19.76 25.51 -14.51
C MET A 650 -19.91 24.35 -13.53
N HIS A 651 -19.06 24.28 -12.50
CA HIS A 651 -19.17 23.27 -11.45
C HIS A 651 -20.54 23.29 -10.76
N GLN A 652 -21.03 24.49 -10.37
CA GLN A 652 -22.33 24.64 -9.70
C GLN A 652 -23.49 24.22 -10.61
N GLN A 653 -23.42 24.55 -11.89
CA GLN A 653 -24.41 24.13 -12.88
C GLN A 653 -24.44 22.60 -13.00
N GLU A 654 -23.28 21.97 -13.17
CA GLU A 654 -23.15 20.52 -13.23
C GLU A 654 -23.64 19.85 -11.94
N ALA A 655 -23.25 20.36 -10.78
CA ALA A 655 -23.64 19.83 -9.47
C ALA A 655 -25.16 19.85 -9.28
N LYS A 656 -25.83 20.93 -9.70
CA LYS A 656 -27.29 21.00 -9.69
C LYS A 656 -27.91 20.00 -10.67
N GLU A 657 -27.33 19.89 -11.86
CA GLU A 657 -27.83 19.03 -12.93
C GLU A 657 -27.79 17.54 -12.56
N VAL A 658 -26.67 17.07 -11.97
CA VAL A 658 -26.52 15.66 -11.53
C VAL A 658 -27.42 15.28 -10.35
N VAL A 659 -27.92 16.26 -9.60
CA VAL A 659 -28.88 16.04 -8.51
C VAL A 659 -30.32 16.02 -9.03
N VAL A 660 -30.67 16.93 -9.96
CA VAL A 660 -32.04 17.09 -10.46
C VAL A 660 -32.41 16.02 -11.49
N LYS A 661 -31.54 15.77 -12.48
CA LYS A 661 -31.82 14.88 -13.61
C LYS A 661 -32.28 13.46 -13.21
N PRO A 662 -31.68 12.77 -12.22
CA PRO A 662 -32.08 11.40 -11.86
C PRO A 662 -33.58 11.27 -11.54
N PHE A 663 -34.16 12.29 -10.90
CA PHE A 663 -35.58 12.32 -10.53
C PHE A 663 -36.49 12.60 -11.74
N ALA A 664 -36.00 13.29 -12.77
CA ALA A 664 -36.76 13.60 -13.98
C ALA A 664 -36.75 12.48 -15.04
N MET A 665 -35.78 11.56 -15.00
CA MET A 665 -35.64 10.48 -15.99
C MET A 665 -36.86 9.55 -16.00
N LYS A 666 -37.35 9.19 -17.20
CA LYS A 666 -38.41 8.21 -17.43
C LYS A 666 -37.82 6.94 -18.02
#